data_AF-A0A1Y3QAS1-F1
#
_entry.id   AF-A0A1Y3QAS1-F1
#
_cell.length_a   1.000
_cell.length_b   1.000
_cell.length_c   1.000
_cell.angle_alpha   90.00
_cell.angle_beta   90.00
_cell.angle_gamma   90.00
#
_symmetry.space_group_name_H-M   'P 1'
#
loop_
_entity.id
_entity.type
_entity.pdbx_description
1 polymer ?
#
loop_
_entity_poly.entity_id
_entity_poly.type
_entity_poly.pdbx_seq_one_letter_code
_entity_poly.pdbx_strand_id
1 'polypeptide(L)'
;MKFAVLDLETTGNHSDTDDIIQIGIVLLDEECGVTGSYASYVRPRVPVPAFITELTGITDEDVRDAPEPEDVMAEVIPLISDAVLVAHNAGFDVGFLNDTLDRCGYLPFTGRVLDTLQLLRILYPTQPSYQLGAVTEAFGIEHERHHRADSDAMATALVFRACMKKLRNLPLLTLERMAAQLGDGDDLGWIVHDALERRRRQKAIDTDAWRYHRGFALRVGEWTEEEPPRLHDPDAAERLRNTDFETFLAETLERLREHVPDYEPRDAQVRMIREVHDALESGRHLMIEAGTGTGKSLGYLIPALYYGIRHDEKIVVSTHTINLQEQIRERDVPLLAKVLPVPFKASVFKGRSNYLCLRKFEGKLAARDYFAPSDDRLTTAQMLVWLSETEHGDQEELNFGGRGAEYWQTVASDADSCLNRACPWFRHCFYHRAKQEASHADLVITNHSLLFTDIRAEYRLLPAYDHLIVDEAHHLEEAAGKHLGAQISYNSGMHPLIRLCKDARSGLIFQLRQKIADTGHARAEGWIETIDGTVPTFGELRLQWDELFELLYRLAQPGADDDGQGVLRVRGDRPPAEWEAVRSAEANVFASISEIVRAYDRLMAELREHCDDAGVEAAAADIAGRVKDLARVRDELRRFVRLEEHGTVYWIETNAFLKFRSVHLFAVPADVSGLLKQYFFDAKRSVILTSATLSVHQSFEYATEQLGLTGFEEDGRLQTVQLPSPFNYRDQALVVIPRNLPPIRGANADPAFLAALVDSLADVARETSGRMLVLFTSYKMLKQVYEPLKERLSEAGISVIAQGVDGGGRTKLVRRFRQSQASVLLGTSSFWEGVDLPGEMLTCLAIVRLPFSPPNHPLLEAKSEQLAAEKKNPFMKLSIPQAVIRFKQGFGRLVRTARDRGIVILYDTRVIDTSYGKYFLHSLPGPRIETMNVERIVPRIREWLGETGAKQGGSA
;
A
#
# COMPACT_ATOMS: atom_id res chain seq x y z
N MET A 1 -13.38 10.54 -39.18
CA MET A 1 -13.41 11.15 -37.83
C MET A 1 -12.13 11.95 -37.62
N LYS A 2 -12.19 13.12 -36.95
CA LYS A 2 -10.99 13.92 -36.62
C LYS A 2 -10.93 14.15 -35.11
N PHE A 3 -9.72 14.25 -34.56
CA PHE A 3 -9.51 14.59 -33.16
C PHE A 3 -8.67 15.87 -33.04
N ALA A 4 -8.98 16.68 -32.04
CA ALA A 4 -8.17 17.83 -31.64
C ALA A 4 -7.71 17.57 -30.20
N VAL A 5 -6.41 17.37 -30.01
CA VAL A 5 -5.81 17.13 -28.70
C VAL A 5 -5.40 18.47 -28.11
N LEU A 6 -6.02 18.88 -27.01
CA LEU A 6 -5.85 20.16 -26.36
C LEU A 6 -5.06 20.01 -25.06
N ASP A 7 -4.20 20.99 -24.80
CA ASP A 7 -3.55 21.21 -23.51
C ASP A 7 -3.43 22.72 -23.28
N LEU A 8 -3.61 23.17 -22.03
CA LEU A 8 -3.59 24.57 -21.63
C LEU A 8 -2.64 24.80 -20.45
N GLU A 9 -1.84 25.86 -20.53
CA GLU A 9 -1.18 26.44 -19.36
C GLU A 9 -1.96 27.66 -18.89
N THR A 10 -2.08 27.83 -17.57
CA THR A 10 -2.96 28.83 -16.95
C THR A 10 -2.28 29.57 -15.80
N THR A 11 -2.84 30.73 -15.40
CA THR A 11 -2.35 31.48 -14.22
C THR A 11 -2.72 30.82 -12.87
N GLY A 12 -3.53 29.76 -12.88
CA GLY A 12 -3.98 29.06 -11.69
C GLY A 12 -4.95 27.91 -12.00
N ASN A 13 -5.67 27.41 -11.00
CA ASN A 13 -6.48 26.18 -11.12
C ASN A 13 -7.99 26.42 -11.29
N HIS A 14 -8.43 27.69 -11.30
CA HIS A 14 -9.84 28.06 -11.24
C HIS A 14 -10.24 28.84 -12.49
N SER A 15 -11.01 28.22 -13.38
CA SER A 15 -11.33 28.79 -14.70
C SER A 15 -12.16 30.08 -14.66
N ASP A 16 -12.86 30.32 -13.54
CA ASP A 16 -13.64 31.52 -13.26
C ASP A 16 -12.79 32.74 -12.87
N THR A 17 -11.64 32.52 -12.23
CA THR A 17 -10.76 33.60 -11.74
C THR A 17 -9.41 33.70 -12.45
N ASP A 18 -8.95 32.59 -13.04
CA ASP A 18 -7.64 32.48 -13.70
C ASP A 18 -7.77 32.52 -15.23
N ASP A 19 -6.66 32.84 -15.90
CA ASP A 19 -6.59 32.99 -17.34
C ASP A 19 -5.69 31.96 -18.00
N ILE A 20 -5.96 31.66 -19.27
CA ILE A 20 -5.07 30.87 -20.13
C ILE A 20 -3.87 31.75 -20.50
N ILE A 21 -2.66 31.18 -20.40
CA ILE A 21 -1.40 31.84 -20.79
C ILE A 21 -0.74 31.18 -22.01
N GLN A 22 -1.03 29.90 -22.26
CA GLN A 22 -0.60 29.19 -23.47
C GLN A 22 -1.66 28.16 -23.86
N ILE A 23 -1.86 27.98 -25.17
CA ILE A 23 -2.70 26.93 -25.73
C ILE A 23 -1.88 26.08 -26.70
N GLY A 24 -2.02 24.76 -26.61
CA GLY A 24 -1.45 23.79 -27.55
C GLY A 24 -2.55 22.87 -28.10
N ILE A 25 -2.59 22.71 -29.41
CA ILE A 25 -3.53 21.82 -30.10
C ILE A 25 -2.78 20.93 -31.10
N VAL A 26 -3.03 19.63 -31.06
CA VAL A 26 -2.54 18.66 -32.06
C VAL A 26 -3.71 18.01 -32.77
N LEU A 27 -3.73 18.08 -34.10
CA LEU A 27 -4.80 17.53 -34.94
C LEU A 27 -4.45 16.11 -35.39
N LEU A 28 -5.38 15.19 -35.13
CA LEU A 28 -5.25 13.80 -35.53
C LEU A 28 -6.32 13.39 -36.55
N ASP A 29 -5.93 12.53 -37.49
CA ASP A 29 -6.88 11.82 -38.34
C ASP A 29 -7.57 10.65 -37.61
N GLU A 30 -8.39 9.90 -38.35
CA GLU A 30 -9.16 8.78 -37.82
C GLU A 30 -8.29 7.60 -37.32
N GLU A 31 -7.10 7.43 -37.89
CA GLU A 31 -6.12 6.43 -37.48
C GLU A 31 -5.14 6.97 -36.42
N CYS A 32 -5.47 8.13 -35.85
CA CYS A 32 -4.68 8.82 -34.85
C CYS A 32 -3.27 9.22 -35.36
N GLY A 33 -3.14 9.43 -36.68
CA GLY A 33 -1.96 10.03 -37.30
C GLY A 33 -1.98 11.55 -37.14
N VAL A 34 -0.82 12.14 -36.83
CA VAL A 34 -0.69 13.60 -36.68
C VAL A 34 -0.80 14.26 -38.06
N THR A 35 -1.74 15.19 -38.18
CA THR A 35 -2.02 15.94 -39.42
C THR A 35 -1.62 17.41 -39.35
N GLY A 36 -1.47 17.95 -38.14
CA GLY A 36 -1.03 19.32 -37.89
C GLY A 36 -0.97 19.64 -36.40
N SER A 37 -0.43 20.81 -36.07
CA SER A 37 -0.37 21.34 -34.71
C SER A 37 -0.52 22.86 -34.71
N TYR A 38 -1.05 23.40 -33.62
CA TYR A 38 -1.22 24.82 -33.35
C TYR A 38 -0.74 25.11 -31.94
N ALA A 39 -0.05 26.23 -31.74
CA ALA A 39 0.36 26.68 -30.43
C ALA A 39 0.41 28.20 -30.41
N SER A 40 -0.08 28.81 -29.33
CA SER A 40 0.01 30.25 -29.13
C SER A 40 0.13 30.58 -27.65
N TYR A 41 0.86 31.65 -27.33
CA TYR A 41 0.69 32.34 -26.05
C TYR A 41 -0.62 33.13 -26.08
N VAL A 42 -1.15 33.41 -24.89
CA VAL A 42 -2.37 34.20 -24.69
C VAL A 42 -2.06 35.27 -23.65
N ARG A 43 -2.46 36.52 -23.92
CA ARG A 43 -2.27 37.61 -22.95
C ARG A 43 -3.26 37.44 -21.77
N PRO A 44 -2.79 37.24 -20.53
CA PRO A 44 -3.67 37.13 -19.37
C PRO A 44 -4.09 38.50 -18.83
N ARG A 45 -5.19 38.56 -18.08
CA ARG A 45 -5.67 39.78 -17.38
C ARG A 45 -4.99 39.97 -16.03
N VAL A 46 -4.45 38.89 -15.46
CA VAL A 46 -3.70 38.89 -14.19
C VAL A 46 -2.23 38.56 -14.41
N PRO A 47 -1.30 39.08 -13.59
CA PRO A 47 0.11 38.70 -13.66
C PRO A 47 0.31 37.20 -13.44
N VAL A 48 1.27 36.61 -14.14
CA VAL A 48 1.61 35.19 -13.99
C VAL A 48 2.21 34.96 -12.59
N PRO A 49 1.58 34.16 -11.72
CA PRO A 49 2.10 33.94 -10.38
C PRO A 49 3.46 33.21 -10.40
N ALA A 50 4.33 33.54 -9.44
CA ALA A 50 5.69 32.97 -9.37
C ALA A 50 5.74 31.44 -9.35
N PHE A 51 4.75 30.78 -8.71
CA PHE A 51 4.67 29.32 -8.68
C PHE A 51 4.30 28.71 -10.05
N ILE A 52 3.56 29.43 -10.90
CA ILE A 52 3.26 29.02 -12.28
C ILE A 52 4.50 29.22 -13.16
N THR A 53 5.23 30.32 -12.97
CA THR A 53 6.50 30.53 -13.67
C THR A 53 7.53 29.46 -13.31
N GLU A 54 7.60 29.04 -12.05
CA GLU A 54 8.46 27.92 -11.64
C GLU A 54 8.04 26.59 -12.29
N LEU A 55 6.73 26.37 -12.45
CA LEU A 55 6.20 25.14 -13.03
C LEU A 55 6.37 25.07 -14.56
N THR A 56 6.01 26.15 -15.26
CA THR A 56 5.85 26.19 -16.73
C THR A 56 7.03 26.86 -17.46
N GLY A 57 7.82 27.64 -16.72
CA GLY A 57 8.83 28.54 -17.30
C GLY A 57 8.25 29.73 -18.07
N ILE A 58 6.92 29.94 -18.06
CA ILE A 58 6.27 31.10 -18.70
C ILE A 58 6.31 32.28 -17.74
N THR A 59 6.85 33.39 -18.23
CA THR A 59 7.00 34.65 -17.48
C THR A 59 6.02 35.71 -17.99
N ASP A 60 5.80 36.76 -17.18
CA ASP A 60 5.04 37.95 -17.63
C ASP A 60 5.66 38.62 -18.87
N GLU A 61 6.95 38.41 -19.15
CA GLU A 61 7.60 38.92 -20.36
C GLU A 61 7.21 38.13 -21.62
N ASP A 62 7.05 36.81 -21.50
CA ASP A 62 6.66 35.94 -22.62
C ASP A 62 5.24 36.24 -23.12
N VAL A 63 4.33 36.60 -22.21
CA VAL A 63 2.91 36.86 -22.51
C VAL A 63 2.57 38.34 -22.70
N ARG A 64 3.55 39.25 -22.51
CA ARG A 64 3.33 40.71 -22.60
C ARG A 64 2.81 41.12 -23.98
N ASP A 65 3.45 40.62 -25.03
CA ASP A 65 3.14 40.93 -26.43
C ASP A 65 2.32 39.82 -27.12
N ALA A 66 1.78 38.88 -26.34
CA ALA A 66 0.94 37.80 -26.85
C ALA A 66 -0.41 38.36 -27.39
N PRO A 67 -1.06 37.63 -28.34
CA PRO A 67 -2.39 37.99 -28.83
C PRO A 67 -3.45 38.04 -27.72
N GLU A 68 -4.49 38.85 -27.94
CA GLU A 68 -5.65 38.87 -27.04
C GLU A 68 -6.43 37.55 -27.12
N PRO A 69 -7.10 37.12 -26.04
CA PRO A 69 -7.88 35.88 -26.04
C PRO A 69 -8.86 35.78 -27.20
N GLU A 70 -9.50 36.87 -27.61
CA GLU A 70 -10.46 36.90 -28.73
C GLU A 70 -9.81 36.51 -30.07
N ASP A 71 -8.58 36.97 -30.31
CA ASP A 71 -7.82 36.67 -31.53
C ASP A 71 -7.43 35.19 -31.57
N VAL A 72 -6.96 34.65 -30.44
CA VAL A 72 -6.60 33.23 -30.32
C VAL A 72 -7.83 32.33 -30.47
N MET A 73 -8.95 32.67 -29.84
CA MET A 73 -10.18 31.90 -29.97
C MET A 73 -10.72 31.90 -31.42
N ALA A 74 -10.56 32.99 -32.16
CA ALA A 74 -10.94 33.05 -33.58
C ALA A 74 -10.16 32.05 -34.45
N GLU A 75 -8.90 31.77 -34.10
CA GLU A 75 -8.07 30.76 -34.77
C GLU A 75 -8.36 29.33 -34.28
N VAL A 76 -8.67 29.16 -33.00
CA VAL A 76 -8.92 27.85 -32.37
C VAL A 76 -10.26 27.25 -32.78
N ILE A 77 -11.32 28.05 -32.86
CA ILE A 77 -12.69 27.58 -33.16
C ILE A 77 -12.74 26.73 -34.45
N PRO A 78 -12.15 27.14 -35.59
CA PRO A 78 -12.09 26.31 -36.79
C PRO A 78 -11.37 24.97 -36.61
N LEU A 79 -10.38 24.88 -35.71
CA LEU A 79 -9.59 23.66 -35.48
C LEU A 79 -10.37 22.61 -34.68
N ILE A 80 -11.22 23.06 -33.75
CA ILE A 80 -12.04 22.19 -32.91
C ILE A 80 -13.44 21.95 -33.48
N SER A 81 -13.86 22.74 -34.48
CA SER A 81 -15.11 22.54 -35.21
C SER A 81 -15.11 21.19 -35.92
N ASP A 82 -16.16 20.38 -35.70
CA ASP A 82 -16.31 19.00 -36.21
C ASP A 82 -15.22 18.00 -35.77
N ALA A 83 -14.42 18.34 -34.76
CA ALA A 83 -13.45 17.44 -34.14
C ALA A 83 -13.95 16.91 -32.80
N VAL A 84 -13.49 15.71 -32.43
CA VAL A 84 -13.61 15.22 -31.05
C VAL A 84 -12.45 15.80 -30.25
N LEU A 85 -12.77 16.53 -29.19
CA LEU A 85 -11.77 17.14 -28.33
C LEU A 85 -11.18 16.06 -27.41
N VAL A 86 -9.86 16.06 -27.26
CA VAL A 86 -9.13 15.11 -26.42
C VAL A 86 -8.21 15.89 -25.51
N ALA A 87 -8.17 15.58 -24.23
CA ALA A 87 -7.22 16.21 -23.30
C ALA A 87 -6.81 15.22 -22.20
N HIS A 88 -5.78 15.56 -21.42
CA HIS A 88 -5.36 14.77 -20.27
C HIS A 88 -5.95 15.38 -19.01
N ASN A 89 -6.90 14.70 -18.35
CA ASN A 89 -7.76 15.29 -17.32
C ASN A 89 -8.66 16.41 -17.90
N ALA A 90 -9.35 16.09 -18.99
CA ALA A 90 -10.07 17.03 -19.86
C ALA A 90 -11.04 17.99 -19.15
N GLY A 91 -11.56 17.65 -17.97
CA GLY A 91 -12.41 18.55 -17.20
C GLY A 91 -11.74 19.88 -16.85
N PHE A 92 -10.42 19.90 -16.70
CA PHE A 92 -9.63 21.11 -16.49
C PHE A 92 -9.58 21.97 -17.76
N ASP A 93 -9.02 21.45 -18.85
CA ASP A 93 -8.79 22.21 -20.09
C ASP A 93 -10.10 22.69 -20.72
N VAL A 94 -11.12 21.83 -20.72
CA VAL A 94 -12.44 22.16 -21.28
C VAL A 94 -13.16 23.22 -20.46
N GLY A 95 -12.95 23.23 -19.13
CA GLY A 95 -13.48 24.30 -18.27
C GLY A 95 -12.91 25.66 -18.65
N PHE A 96 -11.58 25.75 -18.74
CA PHE A 96 -10.89 26.99 -19.15
C PHE A 96 -11.23 27.42 -20.58
N LEU A 97 -11.33 26.47 -21.52
CA LEU A 97 -11.73 26.75 -22.90
C LEU A 97 -13.14 27.35 -22.95
N ASN A 98 -14.12 26.72 -22.29
CA ASN A 98 -15.51 27.18 -22.31
C ASN A 98 -15.69 28.53 -21.62
N ASP A 99 -15.05 28.75 -20.48
CA ASP A 99 -15.11 30.04 -19.78
C ASP A 99 -14.45 31.16 -20.62
N THR A 100 -13.38 30.84 -21.34
CA THR A 100 -12.74 31.80 -22.26
C THR A 100 -13.63 32.09 -23.48
N LEU A 101 -14.24 31.06 -24.08
CA LEU A 101 -15.19 31.24 -25.19
C LEU A 101 -16.36 32.13 -24.79
N ASP A 102 -16.97 31.90 -23.61
CA ASP A 102 -18.09 32.71 -23.11
C ASP A 102 -17.67 34.17 -22.89
N ARG A 103 -16.50 34.42 -22.29
CA ARG A 103 -15.93 35.76 -22.12
C ARG A 103 -15.70 36.49 -23.44
N CYS A 104 -15.25 35.77 -24.47
CA CYS A 104 -15.03 36.31 -25.81
C CYS A 104 -16.33 36.44 -26.64
N GLY A 105 -17.49 36.09 -26.08
CA GLY A 105 -18.79 36.18 -26.74
C GLY A 105 -19.09 35.05 -27.72
N TYR A 106 -18.36 33.93 -27.64
CA TYR A 106 -18.60 32.70 -28.40
C TYR A 106 -19.47 31.72 -27.61
N LEU A 107 -20.09 30.78 -28.32
CA LEU A 107 -20.82 29.68 -27.68
C LEU A 107 -19.84 28.65 -27.10
N PRO A 108 -20.17 28.01 -25.96
CA PRO A 108 -19.35 26.95 -25.40
C PRO A 108 -19.25 25.76 -26.36
N PHE A 109 -18.14 25.03 -26.27
CA PHE A 109 -17.95 23.80 -27.03
C PHE A 109 -18.95 22.73 -26.57
N THR A 110 -19.70 22.19 -27.51
CA THR A 110 -20.76 21.18 -27.27
C THR A 110 -20.49 19.86 -28.00
N GLY A 111 -19.31 19.73 -28.62
CA GLY A 111 -18.87 18.49 -29.24
C GLY A 111 -18.47 17.42 -28.22
N ARG A 112 -18.02 16.27 -28.73
CA ARG A 112 -17.57 15.16 -27.89
C ARG A 112 -16.21 15.46 -27.26
N VAL A 113 -16.04 15.06 -26.00
CA VAL A 113 -14.81 15.22 -25.23
C VAL A 113 -14.33 13.85 -24.73
N LEU A 114 -13.09 13.49 -25.03
CA LEU A 114 -12.43 12.30 -24.51
C LEU A 114 -11.32 12.67 -23.54
N ASP A 115 -11.32 12.00 -22.39
CA ASP A 115 -10.28 12.15 -21.39
C ASP A 115 -9.28 10.98 -21.47
N THR A 116 -8.04 11.29 -21.83
CA THR A 116 -6.97 10.28 -21.89
C THR A 116 -6.69 9.66 -20.52
N LEU A 117 -6.94 10.38 -19.41
CA LEU A 117 -6.80 9.84 -18.06
C LEU A 117 -7.79 8.70 -17.80
N GLN A 118 -9.05 8.86 -18.24
CA GLN A 118 -10.06 7.80 -18.12
C GLN A 118 -9.73 6.61 -19.03
N LEU A 119 -9.29 6.87 -20.26
CA LEU A 119 -8.87 5.82 -21.19
C LEU A 119 -7.66 5.04 -20.66
N LEU A 120 -6.66 5.72 -20.11
CA LEU A 120 -5.49 5.10 -19.49
C LEU A 120 -5.89 4.23 -18.29
N ARG A 121 -6.78 4.72 -17.43
CA ARG A 121 -7.29 3.94 -16.29
C ARG A 121 -7.97 2.65 -16.73
N ILE A 122 -8.71 2.66 -17.84
CA ILE A 122 -9.36 1.46 -18.36
C ILE A 122 -8.35 0.54 -19.05
N LEU A 123 -7.56 1.10 -19.97
CA LEU A 123 -6.78 0.36 -20.94
C LEU A 123 -5.41 -0.05 -20.41
N TYR A 124 -4.85 0.68 -19.45
CA TYR A 124 -3.55 0.39 -18.84
C TYR A 124 -3.69 0.30 -17.32
N PRO A 125 -4.51 -0.65 -16.84
CA PRO A 125 -4.97 -0.71 -15.45
C PRO A 125 -3.85 -0.94 -14.43
N THR A 126 -2.71 -1.46 -14.89
CA THR A 126 -1.51 -1.82 -14.11
C THR A 126 -0.48 -0.71 -13.99
N GLN A 127 -0.73 0.47 -14.60
CA GLN A 127 0.23 1.57 -14.53
C GLN A 127 0.30 2.15 -13.11
N PRO A 128 1.50 2.32 -12.53
CA PRO A 128 1.66 2.82 -11.16
C PRO A 128 1.24 4.29 -11.01
N SER A 129 1.23 5.03 -12.12
CA SER A 129 0.84 6.44 -12.17
C SER A 129 0.21 6.75 -13.52
N TYR A 130 -0.84 7.58 -13.50
CA TYR A 130 -1.48 8.09 -14.70
C TYR A 130 -1.16 9.56 -14.99
N GLN A 131 -0.20 10.16 -14.29
CA GLN A 131 0.32 11.48 -14.66
C GLN A 131 1.01 11.40 -16.01
N LEU A 132 0.78 12.40 -16.88
CA LEU A 132 1.30 12.44 -18.25
C LEU A 132 2.79 12.08 -18.33
N GLY A 133 3.66 12.75 -17.57
CA GLY A 133 5.10 12.50 -17.57
C GLY A 133 5.51 11.07 -17.17
N ALA A 134 4.78 10.44 -16.25
CA ALA A 134 5.05 9.05 -15.87
C ALA A 134 4.58 8.06 -16.94
N VAL A 135 3.49 8.38 -17.64
CA VAL A 135 2.93 7.54 -18.70
C VAL A 135 3.77 7.64 -19.97
N THR A 136 4.26 8.83 -20.32
CA THR A 136 5.15 9.03 -21.47
C THR A 136 6.45 8.27 -21.27
N GLU A 137 7.05 8.34 -20.08
CA GLU A 137 8.22 7.54 -19.71
C GLU A 137 7.94 6.04 -19.85
N ALA A 138 6.83 5.55 -19.29
CA ALA A 138 6.45 4.14 -19.36
C ALA A 138 6.20 3.65 -20.80
N PHE A 139 5.77 4.52 -21.71
CA PHE A 139 5.53 4.20 -23.12
C PHE A 139 6.76 4.44 -24.01
N GLY A 140 7.87 4.93 -23.45
CA GLY A 140 9.06 5.32 -24.22
C GLY A 140 8.80 6.48 -25.18
N ILE A 141 7.91 7.41 -24.80
CA ILE A 141 7.60 8.63 -25.55
C ILE A 141 8.53 9.74 -25.07
N GLU A 142 9.31 10.32 -25.98
CA GLU A 142 10.16 11.48 -25.67
C GLU A 142 9.29 12.69 -25.32
N HIS A 143 9.53 13.25 -24.12
CA HIS A 143 8.81 14.40 -23.58
C HIS A 143 9.85 15.48 -23.22
N GLU A 144 10.23 16.30 -24.19
CA GLU A 144 11.40 17.18 -24.05
C GLU A 144 11.18 18.39 -23.13
N ARG A 145 9.96 18.93 -23.10
CA ARG A 145 9.60 20.15 -22.35
C ARG A 145 8.31 19.92 -21.57
N HIS A 146 8.42 19.49 -20.32
CA HIS A 146 7.28 19.39 -19.42
C HIS A 146 6.68 20.78 -19.16
N HIS A 147 5.35 20.86 -19.02
CA HIS A 147 4.64 22.09 -18.66
C HIS A 147 4.76 23.21 -19.72
N ARG A 148 4.69 22.77 -20.98
CA ARG A 148 4.52 23.63 -22.15
C ARG A 148 3.37 23.06 -22.96
N ALA A 149 2.34 23.86 -23.20
CA ALA A 149 1.09 23.38 -23.77
C ALA A 149 1.28 22.66 -25.12
N ASP A 150 2.21 23.11 -25.96
CA ASP A 150 2.51 22.47 -27.26
C ASP A 150 3.15 21.08 -27.12
N SER A 151 4.09 20.96 -26.19
CA SER A 151 4.79 19.72 -25.87
C SER A 151 3.86 18.71 -25.18
N ASP A 152 3.06 19.18 -24.22
CA ASP A 152 2.13 18.36 -23.45
C ASP A 152 0.93 17.92 -24.31
N ALA A 153 0.45 18.75 -25.24
CA ALA A 153 -0.55 18.36 -26.24
C ALA A 153 -0.02 17.26 -27.19
N MET A 154 1.24 17.36 -27.64
CA MET A 154 1.87 16.33 -28.47
C MET A 154 2.06 15.01 -27.69
N ALA A 155 2.56 15.08 -26.46
CA ALA A 155 2.68 13.92 -25.58
C ALA A 155 1.31 13.24 -25.37
N THR A 156 0.27 14.03 -25.08
CA THR A 156 -1.11 13.56 -24.93
C THR A 156 -1.63 12.91 -26.22
N ALA A 157 -1.29 13.45 -27.39
CA ALA A 157 -1.69 12.89 -28.68
C ALA A 157 -1.07 11.51 -28.93
N LEU A 158 0.21 11.34 -28.59
CA LEU A 158 0.91 10.06 -28.72
C LEU A 158 0.36 9.02 -27.72
N VAL A 159 0.06 9.44 -26.50
CA VAL A 159 -0.61 8.61 -25.49
C VAL A 159 -2.01 8.20 -25.95
N PHE A 160 -2.80 9.14 -26.49
CA PHE A 160 -4.12 8.85 -27.03
C PHE A 160 -4.06 7.85 -28.17
N ARG A 161 -3.09 7.99 -29.09
CA ARG A 161 -2.83 7.01 -30.16
C ARG A 161 -2.54 5.61 -29.60
N ALA A 162 -1.74 5.50 -28.54
CA ALA A 162 -1.47 4.22 -27.88
C ALA A 162 -2.73 3.63 -27.23
N CYS A 163 -3.57 4.45 -26.59
CA CYS A 163 -4.88 4.04 -26.07
C CYS A 163 -5.80 3.53 -27.18
N MET A 164 -5.95 4.28 -28.27
CA MET A 164 -6.80 3.87 -29.39
C MET A 164 -6.31 2.60 -30.07
N LYS A 165 -4.99 2.44 -30.24
CA LYS A 165 -4.39 1.20 -30.74
C LYS A 165 -4.72 0.01 -29.84
N LYS A 166 -4.64 0.17 -28.52
CA LYS A 166 -4.97 -0.91 -27.57
C LYS A 166 -6.47 -1.22 -27.59
N LEU A 167 -7.32 -0.21 -27.46
CA LEU A 167 -8.79 -0.33 -27.47
C LEU A 167 -9.29 -1.09 -28.71
N ARG A 168 -8.80 -0.72 -29.92
CA ARG A 168 -9.20 -1.35 -31.19
C ARG A 168 -8.75 -2.81 -31.34
N ASN A 169 -7.78 -3.26 -30.53
CA ASN A 169 -7.22 -4.62 -30.56
C ASN A 169 -7.68 -5.50 -29.39
N LEU A 170 -8.55 -5.00 -28.52
CA LEU A 170 -9.11 -5.79 -27.43
C LEU A 170 -9.93 -6.98 -27.95
N PRO A 171 -10.08 -8.05 -27.15
CA PRO A 171 -10.97 -9.17 -27.47
C PRO A 171 -12.39 -8.69 -27.74
N LEU A 172 -13.06 -9.29 -28.72
CA LEU A 172 -14.41 -8.91 -29.10
C LEU A 172 -15.38 -8.96 -27.90
N LEU A 173 -15.32 -10.05 -27.12
CA LEU A 173 -16.16 -10.23 -25.93
C LEU A 173 -15.87 -9.20 -24.83
N THR A 174 -14.61 -8.74 -24.71
CA THR A 174 -14.25 -7.66 -23.79
C THR A 174 -14.89 -6.35 -24.22
N LEU A 175 -14.80 -5.99 -25.50
CA LEU A 175 -15.43 -4.80 -26.05
C LEU A 175 -16.96 -4.83 -25.93
N GLU A 176 -17.60 -5.97 -26.18
CA GLU A 176 -19.05 -6.13 -26.03
C GLU A 176 -19.50 -5.90 -24.59
N ARG A 177 -18.77 -6.45 -23.60
CA ARG A 177 -19.07 -6.22 -22.19
C ARG A 177 -18.81 -4.78 -21.78
N MET A 178 -17.72 -4.16 -22.22
CA MET A 178 -17.44 -2.76 -21.93
C MET A 178 -18.53 -1.85 -22.49
N ALA A 179 -18.92 -2.03 -23.75
CA ALA A 179 -20.00 -1.28 -24.39
C ALA A 179 -21.34 -1.45 -23.64
N ALA A 180 -21.65 -2.67 -23.18
CA ALA A 180 -22.86 -2.93 -22.41
C ALA A 180 -22.88 -2.25 -21.03
N GLN A 181 -21.71 -1.94 -20.44
CA GLN A 181 -21.62 -1.28 -19.13
C GLN A 181 -21.55 0.24 -19.23
N LEU A 182 -20.81 0.77 -20.21
CA LEU A 182 -20.67 2.21 -20.41
C LEU A 182 -21.93 2.81 -21.08
N GLY A 183 -22.61 2.04 -21.94
CA GLY A 183 -23.70 2.55 -22.77
C GLY A 183 -23.18 3.36 -23.96
N ASP A 184 -24.08 3.99 -24.71
CA ASP A 184 -23.76 4.88 -25.83
C ASP A 184 -24.07 6.37 -25.54
N GLY A 185 -24.60 6.65 -24.35
CA GLY A 185 -25.06 7.98 -23.95
C GLY A 185 -23.97 8.97 -23.54
N ASP A 186 -22.74 8.51 -23.27
CA ASP A 186 -21.58 9.36 -22.96
C ASP A 186 -20.43 9.14 -23.97
N ASP A 187 -19.45 10.06 -23.98
CA ASP A 187 -18.39 10.08 -24.99
C ASP A 187 -17.44 8.88 -24.90
N LEU A 188 -17.21 8.39 -23.68
CA LEU A 188 -16.39 7.20 -23.44
C LEU A 188 -17.09 5.94 -23.95
N GLY A 189 -18.39 5.79 -23.69
CA GLY A 189 -19.21 4.72 -24.23
C GLY A 189 -19.25 4.72 -25.76
N TRP A 190 -19.38 5.91 -26.35
CA TRP A 190 -19.35 6.08 -27.81
C TRP A 190 -18.03 5.59 -28.44
N ILE A 191 -16.87 5.97 -27.90
CA ILE A 191 -15.58 5.55 -28.50
C ILE A 191 -15.33 4.04 -28.36
N VAL A 192 -15.83 3.42 -27.28
CA VAL A 192 -15.81 1.97 -27.10
C VAL A 192 -16.73 1.28 -28.10
N HIS A 193 -17.91 1.85 -28.40
CA HIS A 193 -18.82 1.33 -29.40
C HIS A 193 -18.23 1.43 -30.83
N ASP A 194 -17.55 2.54 -31.17
CA ASP A 194 -16.81 2.64 -32.44
C ASP A 194 -15.76 1.53 -32.58
N ALA A 195 -14.98 1.30 -31.52
CA ALA A 195 -14.00 0.22 -31.51
C ALA A 195 -14.64 -1.18 -31.64
N LEU A 196 -15.78 -1.41 -30.98
CA LEU A 196 -16.55 -2.65 -31.10
C LEU A 196 -17.02 -2.90 -32.54
N GLU A 197 -17.62 -1.90 -33.18
CA GLU A 197 -18.11 -2.02 -34.55
C GLU A 197 -16.97 -2.21 -35.55
N ARG A 198 -15.82 -1.55 -35.34
CA ARG A 198 -14.60 -1.85 -36.10
C ARG A 198 -14.15 -3.30 -35.92
N ARG A 199 -14.09 -3.78 -34.68
CA ARG A 199 -13.66 -5.16 -34.37
C ARG A 199 -14.59 -6.19 -34.99
N ARG A 200 -15.92 -5.98 -34.96
CA ARG A 200 -16.92 -6.87 -35.61
C ARG A 200 -16.74 -7.01 -37.12
N ARG A 201 -16.21 -5.97 -37.78
CA ARG A 201 -15.95 -5.98 -39.24
C ARG A 201 -14.63 -6.69 -39.60
N GLN A 202 -13.71 -6.84 -38.65
CA GLN A 202 -12.45 -7.56 -38.87
C GLN A 202 -12.72 -9.07 -38.88
N LYS A 203 -12.30 -9.77 -39.94
CA LYS A 203 -12.41 -11.25 -40.06
C LYS A 203 -11.26 -12.01 -39.38
N ALA A 204 -10.45 -11.32 -38.56
CA ALA A 204 -9.28 -11.94 -37.94
C ALA A 204 -9.71 -12.97 -36.90
N ILE A 205 -9.17 -14.18 -37.02
CA ILE A 205 -9.29 -15.22 -35.99
C ILE A 205 -8.53 -14.70 -34.77
N ASP A 206 -9.20 -14.58 -33.62
CA ASP A 206 -8.51 -14.27 -32.37
C ASP A 206 -7.40 -15.31 -32.18
N THR A 207 -6.17 -14.82 -32.03
CA THR A 207 -4.99 -15.65 -31.75
C THR A 207 -5.21 -16.49 -30.50
N ASP A 208 -4.46 -17.59 -30.31
CA ASP A 208 -4.42 -18.41 -29.07
C ASP A 208 -3.99 -17.64 -27.80
N ALA A 209 -3.95 -16.31 -27.85
CA ALA A 209 -3.58 -15.39 -26.78
C ALA A 209 -4.61 -15.31 -25.63
N TRP A 210 -5.88 -15.70 -25.87
CA TRP A 210 -6.94 -15.66 -24.85
C TRP A 210 -7.66 -17.00 -24.73
N ARG A 211 -8.27 -17.21 -23.56
CA ARG A 211 -9.16 -18.32 -23.24
C ARG A 211 -10.54 -17.75 -22.96
N TYR A 212 -11.56 -18.34 -23.57
CA TYR A 212 -12.92 -17.84 -23.47
C TYR A 212 -13.77 -18.72 -22.56
N HIS A 213 -14.36 -18.12 -21.53
CA HIS A 213 -15.25 -18.81 -20.60
C HIS A 213 -16.41 -17.91 -20.21
N ARG A 214 -17.65 -18.42 -20.37
CA ARG A 214 -18.89 -17.69 -20.01
C ARG A 214 -18.96 -16.25 -20.57
N GLY A 215 -18.46 -16.08 -21.80
CA GLY A 215 -18.43 -14.78 -22.47
C GLY A 215 -17.39 -13.80 -21.92
N PHE A 216 -16.40 -14.26 -21.15
CA PHE A 216 -15.23 -13.46 -20.75
C PHE A 216 -14.00 -13.93 -21.51
N ALA A 217 -13.14 -12.98 -21.87
CA ALA A 217 -11.80 -13.25 -22.36
C ALA A 217 -10.84 -13.24 -21.16
N LEU A 218 -10.13 -14.34 -20.95
CA LEU A 218 -9.14 -14.51 -19.89
C LEU A 218 -7.76 -14.72 -20.50
N ARG A 219 -6.72 -14.21 -19.83
CA ARG A 219 -5.33 -14.53 -20.20
C ARG A 219 -4.97 -15.99 -19.95
N VAL A 220 -5.49 -16.56 -18.86
CA VAL A 220 -5.13 -17.90 -18.36
C VAL A 220 -6.25 -18.93 -18.55
N GLY A 221 -5.86 -20.20 -18.66
CA GLY A 221 -6.73 -21.36 -18.86
C GLY A 221 -7.36 -21.89 -17.56
N GLU A 222 -7.48 -23.22 -17.46
CA GLU A 222 -7.90 -23.88 -16.21
C GLU A 222 -6.69 -23.99 -15.27
N TRP A 223 -6.87 -23.88 -13.96
CA TRP A 223 -5.74 -24.04 -13.03
C TRP A 223 -5.37 -25.51 -12.81
N THR A 224 -6.22 -26.46 -13.22
CA THR A 224 -5.91 -27.89 -13.20
C THR A 224 -4.81 -28.28 -14.19
N GLU A 225 -4.49 -27.39 -15.12
CA GLU A 225 -3.41 -27.55 -16.11
C GLU A 225 -2.06 -27.04 -15.57
N GLU A 226 -1.99 -26.51 -14.35
CA GLU A 226 -0.74 -26.04 -13.75
C GLU A 226 0.24 -27.18 -13.53
N GLU A 227 1.41 -27.11 -14.16
CA GLU A 227 2.43 -28.15 -14.09
C GLU A 227 3.49 -27.87 -13.00
N PRO A 228 4.13 -28.92 -12.46
CA PRO A 228 5.30 -28.79 -11.59
C PRO A 228 6.52 -28.20 -12.31
N PRO A 229 7.41 -27.46 -11.62
CA PRO A 229 8.55 -26.72 -12.21
C PRO A 229 9.46 -27.53 -13.12
N ARG A 230 9.70 -28.80 -12.77
CA ARG A 230 10.69 -29.67 -13.42
C ARG A 230 10.06 -30.80 -14.23
N LEU A 231 8.79 -30.67 -14.63
CA LEU A 231 8.10 -31.69 -15.42
C LEU A 231 8.84 -32.00 -16.74
N HIS A 232 9.42 -30.98 -17.37
CA HIS A 232 10.14 -31.11 -18.65
C HIS A 232 11.67 -31.24 -18.54
N ASP A 233 12.22 -31.21 -17.32
CA ASP A 233 13.66 -31.38 -17.04
C ASP A 233 13.84 -32.17 -15.72
N PRO A 234 13.53 -33.48 -15.73
CA PRO A 234 13.59 -34.31 -14.53
C PRO A 234 15.02 -34.44 -13.96
N ASP A 235 16.03 -34.36 -14.83
CA ASP A 235 17.45 -34.49 -14.47
C ASP A 235 18.00 -33.22 -13.81
N ALA A 236 17.30 -32.07 -13.89
CA ALA A 236 17.74 -30.82 -13.24
C ALA A 236 17.94 -30.97 -11.73
N ALA A 237 17.02 -31.65 -11.04
CA ALA A 237 17.13 -31.88 -9.61
C ALA A 237 18.31 -32.81 -9.28
N GLU A 238 18.57 -33.81 -10.13
CA GLU A 238 19.68 -34.73 -9.94
C GLU A 238 21.04 -34.06 -10.17
N ARG A 239 21.13 -33.16 -11.16
CA ARG A 239 22.31 -32.30 -11.35
C ARG A 239 22.61 -31.48 -10.10
N LEU A 240 21.61 -30.82 -9.52
CA LEU A 240 21.81 -30.04 -8.29
C LEU A 240 22.20 -30.92 -7.10
N ARG A 241 21.60 -32.12 -6.97
CA ARG A 241 21.94 -33.07 -5.90
C ARG A 241 23.40 -33.53 -5.93
N ASN A 242 24.01 -33.56 -7.12
CA ASN A 242 25.39 -33.98 -7.33
C ASN A 242 26.40 -32.82 -7.23
N THR A 243 25.94 -31.58 -7.16
CA THR A 243 26.80 -30.40 -6.96
C THR A 243 26.85 -30.05 -5.48
N ASP A 244 28.05 -29.87 -4.92
CA ASP A 244 28.19 -29.37 -3.55
C ASP A 244 27.82 -27.88 -3.46
N PHE A 245 27.46 -27.43 -2.25
CA PHE A 245 26.94 -26.08 -2.04
C PHE A 245 27.94 -24.98 -2.43
N GLU A 246 29.24 -25.17 -2.19
CA GLU A 246 30.24 -24.14 -2.47
C GLU A 246 30.46 -23.99 -3.99
N THR A 247 30.46 -25.11 -4.74
CA THR A 247 30.49 -25.07 -6.20
C THR A 247 29.26 -24.37 -6.76
N PHE A 248 28.06 -24.72 -6.28
CA PHE A 248 26.81 -24.08 -6.68
C PHE A 248 26.80 -22.57 -6.38
N LEU A 249 27.29 -22.17 -5.20
CA LEU A 249 27.35 -20.77 -4.79
C LEU A 249 28.31 -19.98 -5.67
N ALA A 250 29.50 -20.52 -5.95
CA ALA A 250 30.49 -19.87 -6.81
C ALA A 250 29.92 -19.59 -8.22
N GLU A 251 29.31 -20.59 -8.85
CA GLU A 251 28.67 -20.44 -10.17
C GLU A 251 27.53 -19.40 -10.15
N THR A 252 26.71 -19.41 -9.10
CA THR A 252 25.58 -18.48 -8.95
C THR A 252 26.08 -17.04 -8.78
N LEU A 253 27.12 -16.82 -7.99
CA LEU A 253 27.72 -15.49 -7.79
C LEU A 253 28.41 -14.96 -9.06
N GLU A 254 29.02 -15.83 -9.85
CA GLU A 254 29.60 -15.45 -11.14
C GLU A 254 28.53 -14.98 -12.11
N ARG A 255 27.43 -15.72 -12.24
CA ARG A 255 26.29 -15.33 -13.10
C ARG A 255 25.59 -14.05 -12.61
N LEU A 256 25.56 -13.79 -11.31
CA LEU A 256 25.06 -12.51 -10.77
C LEU A 256 25.90 -11.34 -11.26
N ARG A 257 27.23 -11.47 -11.29
CA ARG A 257 28.14 -10.44 -11.81
C ARG A 257 27.91 -10.17 -13.30
N GLU A 258 27.55 -11.18 -14.07
CA GLU A 258 27.28 -11.04 -15.50
C GLU A 258 25.92 -10.37 -15.80
N HIS A 259 24.89 -10.67 -15.00
CA HIS A 259 23.51 -10.25 -15.29
C HIS A 259 23.07 -8.98 -14.58
N VAL A 260 23.78 -8.54 -13.54
CA VAL A 260 23.46 -7.34 -12.77
C VAL A 260 24.56 -6.29 -12.99
N PRO A 261 24.27 -5.23 -13.76
CA PRO A 261 25.19 -4.09 -13.91
C PRO A 261 25.59 -3.54 -12.54
N ASP A 262 26.87 -3.23 -12.35
CA ASP A 262 27.44 -2.73 -11.10
C ASP A 262 27.25 -3.65 -9.87
N TYR A 263 27.08 -4.96 -10.07
CA TYR A 263 27.04 -5.90 -8.94
C TYR A 263 28.41 -6.04 -8.26
N GLU A 264 28.47 -5.58 -7.01
CA GLU A 264 29.61 -5.79 -6.13
C GLU A 264 29.33 -6.97 -5.18
N PRO A 265 30.17 -8.02 -5.18
CA PRO A 265 30.06 -9.09 -4.20
C PRO A 265 30.30 -8.54 -2.79
N ARG A 266 29.44 -8.90 -1.84
CA ARG A 266 29.52 -8.43 -0.44
C ARG A 266 29.81 -9.62 0.46
N ASP A 267 30.89 -9.53 1.26
CA ASP A 267 31.26 -10.60 2.21
C ASP A 267 30.12 -10.92 3.19
N ALA A 268 29.39 -9.89 3.65
CA ALA A 268 28.22 -10.06 4.51
C ALA A 268 27.12 -10.88 3.82
N GLN A 269 26.89 -10.68 2.51
CA GLN A 269 25.90 -11.45 1.74
C GLN A 269 26.32 -12.92 1.65
N VAL A 270 27.57 -13.18 1.26
CA VAL A 270 28.11 -14.55 1.13
C VAL A 270 28.07 -15.27 2.48
N ARG A 271 28.41 -14.57 3.57
CA ARG A 271 28.28 -15.12 4.92
C ARG A 271 26.83 -15.43 5.28
N MET A 272 25.88 -14.54 4.98
CA MET A 272 24.46 -14.81 5.18
C MET A 272 24.01 -16.08 4.47
N ILE A 273 24.40 -16.25 3.21
CA ILE A 273 24.06 -17.42 2.38
C ILE A 273 24.52 -18.71 3.05
N ARG A 274 25.76 -18.74 3.56
CA ARG A 274 26.32 -19.90 4.26
C ARG A 274 25.62 -20.19 5.59
N GLU A 275 25.42 -19.18 6.41
CA GLU A 275 24.77 -19.36 7.73
C GLU A 275 23.32 -19.86 7.57
N VAL A 276 22.60 -19.34 6.57
CA VAL A 276 21.24 -19.80 6.23
C VAL A 276 21.26 -21.25 5.75
N HIS A 277 22.18 -21.61 4.84
CA HIS A 277 22.34 -22.99 4.37
C HIS A 277 22.62 -23.95 5.54
N ASP A 278 23.58 -23.61 6.40
CA ASP A 278 23.97 -24.45 7.53
C ASP A 278 22.82 -24.63 8.52
N ALA A 279 22.00 -23.60 8.73
CA ALA A 279 20.82 -23.69 9.59
C ALA A 279 19.72 -24.61 9.03
N LEU A 280 19.53 -24.59 7.70
CA LEU A 280 18.59 -25.49 7.01
C LEU A 280 19.08 -26.94 7.10
N GLU A 281 20.33 -27.20 6.72
CA GLU A 281 20.95 -28.53 6.73
C GLU A 281 21.00 -29.15 8.14
N SER A 282 21.32 -28.35 9.17
CA SER A 282 21.40 -28.86 10.54
C SER A 282 20.05 -28.92 11.26
N GLY A 283 18.96 -28.46 10.63
CA GLY A 283 17.63 -28.41 11.27
C GLY A 283 17.59 -27.57 12.54
N ARG A 284 18.30 -26.41 12.57
CA ARG A 284 18.30 -25.47 13.70
C ARG A 284 17.66 -24.15 13.31
N HIS A 285 17.22 -23.37 14.29
CA HIS A 285 16.75 -22.02 14.06
C HIS A 285 17.94 -21.05 13.92
N LEU A 286 17.76 -20.01 13.13
CA LEU A 286 18.76 -18.97 12.92
C LEU A 286 18.12 -17.61 13.14
N MET A 287 18.78 -16.75 13.91
CA MET A 287 18.45 -15.34 13.96
C MET A 287 19.63 -14.53 13.46
N ILE A 288 19.44 -13.85 12.33
CA ILE A 288 20.50 -13.16 11.61
C ILE A 288 20.18 -11.67 11.42
N GLU A 289 21.00 -10.80 12.00
CA GLU A 289 20.90 -9.35 11.74
C GLU A 289 21.77 -9.01 10.52
N ALA A 290 21.12 -8.50 9.48
CA ALA A 290 21.75 -8.14 8.22
C ALA A 290 21.37 -6.70 7.84
N GLY A 291 22.31 -5.76 7.95
CA GLY A 291 22.06 -4.34 7.71
C GLY A 291 21.49 -4.02 6.31
N THR A 292 21.02 -2.79 6.11
CA THR A 292 20.56 -2.34 4.78
C THR A 292 21.68 -2.47 3.74
N GLY A 293 21.31 -2.75 2.50
CA GLY A 293 22.28 -2.91 1.41
C GLY A 293 23.09 -4.21 1.41
N THR A 294 22.98 -5.07 2.44
CA THR A 294 23.64 -6.39 2.47
C THR A 294 23.16 -7.36 1.39
N GLY A 295 22.01 -7.09 0.76
CA GLY A 295 21.39 -8.02 -0.19
C GLY A 295 20.67 -9.18 0.49
N LYS A 296 20.00 -8.90 1.62
CA LYS A 296 19.23 -9.85 2.46
C LYS A 296 18.39 -10.84 1.67
N SER A 297 17.58 -10.37 0.72
CA SER A 297 16.66 -11.21 -0.05
C SER A 297 17.40 -12.35 -0.75
N LEU A 298 18.41 -12.02 -1.55
CA LEU A 298 19.26 -13.04 -2.18
C LEU A 298 20.00 -13.89 -1.15
N GLY A 299 20.39 -13.28 -0.02
CA GLY A 299 21.06 -13.95 1.09
C GLY A 299 20.30 -15.13 1.69
N TYR A 300 18.96 -15.07 1.74
CA TYR A 300 18.13 -16.19 2.19
C TYR A 300 17.49 -16.99 1.05
N LEU A 301 17.23 -16.39 -0.12
CA LEU A 301 16.56 -17.06 -1.24
C LEU A 301 17.45 -18.09 -1.95
N ILE A 302 18.72 -17.76 -2.19
CA ILE A 302 19.68 -18.66 -2.85
C ILE A 302 19.84 -19.99 -2.08
N PRO A 303 20.20 -19.98 -0.78
CA PRO A 303 20.35 -21.22 -0.02
C PRO A 303 19.01 -21.94 0.21
N ALA A 304 17.89 -21.21 0.31
CA ALA A 304 16.56 -21.81 0.41
C ALA A 304 16.19 -22.62 -0.83
N LEU A 305 16.38 -22.05 -2.02
CA LEU A 305 16.10 -22.75 -3.28
C LEU A 305 17.04 -23.94 -3.47
N TYR A 306 18.33 -23.78 -3.16
CA TYR A 306 19.28 -24.90 -3.19
C TYR A 306 18.83 -26.06 -2.30
N TYR A 307 18.57 -25.79 -1.01
CA TYR A 307 18.18 -26.81 -0.05
C TYR A 307 16.84 -27.45 -0.41
N GLY A 308 15.83 -26.63 -0.74
CA GLY A 308 14.48 -27.10 -1.06
C GLY A 308 14.45 -27.99 -2.30
N ILE A 309 15.14 -27.60 -3.38
CA ILE A 309 15.22 -28.41 -4.61
C ILE A 309 16.01 -29.70 -4.38
N ARG A 310 17.10 -29.64 -3.60
CA ARG A 310 17.95 -30.81 -3.31
C ARG A 310 17.20 -31.88 -2.52
N HIS A 311 16.39 -31.48 -1.53
CA HIS A 311 15.66 -32.38 -0.64
C HIS A 311 14.21 -32.64 -1.06
N ASP A 312 13.72 -32.00 -2.13
CA ASP A 312 12.30 -32.00 -2.52
C ASP A 312 11.39 -31.51 -1.38
N GLU A 313 11.87 -30.54 -0.61
CA GLU A 313 11.18 -29.93 0.52
C GLU A 313 10.74 -28.50 0.17
N LYS A 314 9.54 -28.12 0.62
CA LYS A 314 8.99 -26.78 0.39
C LYS A 314 9.53 -25.78 1.39
N ILE A 315 9.99 -24.64 0.90
CA ILE A 315 10.39 -23.51 1.73
C ILE A 315 9.32 -22.42 1.70
N VAL A 316 8.93 -21.93 2.88
CA VAL A 316 8.02 -20.78 3.01
C VAL A 316 8.82 -19.56 3.43
N VAL A 317 8.61 -18.44 2.74
CA VAL A 317 9.14 -17.12 3.09
C VAL A 317 7.98 -16.23 3.48
N SER A 318 8.07 -15.59 4.64
CA SER A 318 7.07 -14.66 5.13
C SER A 318 7.68 -13.27 5.30
N THR A 319 7.07 -12.27 4.68
CA THR A 319 7.47 -10.86 4.81
C THR A 319 6.46 -10.08 5.65
N HIS A 320 6.86 -8.89 6.12
CA HIS A 320 5.94 -8.05 6.89
C HIS A 320 4.78 -7.48 6.05
N THR A 321 5.03 -7.07 4.79
CA THR A 321 4.04 -6.36 3.96
C THR A 321 3.87 -6.97 2.58
N ILE A 322 2.70 -6.75 1.98
CA ILE A 322 2.42 -7.18 0.60
C ILE A 322 3.41 -6.54 -0.39
N ASN A 323 3.72 -5.24 -0.23
CA ASN A 323 4.70 -4.55 -1.07
C ASN A 323 6.08 -5.22 -1.07
N LEU A 324 6.52 -5.78 0.06
CA LEU A 324 7.78 -6.55 0.11
C LEU A 324 7.68 -7.88 -0.64
N GLN A 325 6.51 -8.54 -0.63
CA GLN A 325 6.28 -9.73 -1.46
C GLN A 325 6.36 -9.38 -2.95
N GLU A 326 5.76 -8.26 -3.33
CA GLU A 326 5.79 -7.77 -4.70
C GLU A 326 7.19 -7.45 -5.17
N GLN A 327 8.00 -6.82 -4.32
CA GLN A 327 9.41 -6.59 -4.62
C GLN A 327 10.17 -7.89 -4.87
N ILE A 328 9.89 -8.95 -4.10
CA ILE A 328 10.50 -10.27 -4.32
C ILE A 328 9.99 -10.87 -5.65
N ARG A 329 8.68 -10.75 -5.95
CA ARG A 329 8.05 -11.28 -7.17
C ARG A 329 8.54 -10.61 -8.45
N GLU A 330 8.62 -9.30 -8.46
CA GLU A 330 8.92 -8.51 -9.67
C GLU A 330 10.42 -8.36 -9.93
N ARG A 331 11.24 -8.41 -8.88
CA ARG A 331 12.69 -8.16 -8.98
C ARG A 331 13.53 -9.38 -8.66
N ASP A 332 13.39 -9.93 -7.44
CA ASP A 332 14.34 -10.92 -6.93
C ASP A 332 14.13 -12.31 -7.58
N VAL A 333 12.88 -12.75 -7.76
CA VAL A 333 12.55 -14.04 -8.42
C VAL A 333 12.95 -14.07 -9.90
N PRO A 334 12.64 -13.06 -10.74
CA PRO A 334 13.07 -13.03 -12.13
C PRO A 334 14.59 -12.97 -12.28
N LEU A 335 15.28 -12.29 -11.36
CA LEU A 335 16.75 -12.30 -11.31
C LEU A 335 17.27 -13.71 -11.01
N LEU A 336 16.75 -14.36 -9.96
CA LEU A 336 17.14 -15.73 -9.60
C LEU A 336 16.86 -16.72 -10.74
N ALA A 337 15.77 -16.57 -11.48
CA ALA A 337 15.45 -17.42 -12.63
C ALA A 337 16.49 -17.33 -13.76
N LYS A 338 17.17 -16.18 -13.92
CA LYS A 338 18.26 -15.99 -14.90
C LYS A 338 19.59 -16.55 -14.40
N VAL A 339 19.82 -16.48 -13.09
CA VAL A 339 21.12 -16.75 -12.50
C VAL A 339 21.26 -18.22 -12.06
N LEU A 340 20.23 -18.81 -11.47
CA LEU A 340 20.34 -20.16 -10.92
C LEU A 340 20.60 -21.21 -12.02
N PRO A 341 21.42 -22.23 -11.74
CA PRO A 341 21.77 -23.28 -12.71
C PRO A 341 20.62 -24.25 -12.99
N VAL A 342 19.54 -24.19 -12.22
CA VAL A 342 18.37 -25.06 -12.35
C VAL A 342 17.07 -24.26 -12.36
N PRO A 343 16.05 -24.72 -13.12
CA PRO A 343 14.72 -24.12 -13.07
C PRO A 343 14.04 -24.38 -11.72
N PHE A 344 13.36 -23.37 -11.22
CA PHE A 344 12.54 -23.43 -10.01
C PHE A 344 11.20 -22.71 -10.23
N LYS A 345 10.19 -23.01 -9.40
CA LYS A 345 8.93 -22.27 -9.37
C LYS A 345 8.77 -21.62 -8.00
N ALA A 346 8.62 -20.30 -7.99
CA ALA A 346 8.24 -19.53 -6.82
C ALA A 346 6.80 -19.03 -6.99
N SER A 347 6.00 -19.09 -5.92
CA SER A 347 4.62 -18.61 -5.91
C SER A 347 4.41 -17.58 -4.81
N VAL A 348 3.69 -16.49 -5.11
CA VAL A 348 3.20 -15.56 -4.08
C VAL A 348 1.78 -15.95 -3.68
N PHE A 349 1.57 -16.20 -2.39
CA PHE A 349 0.28 -16.60 -1.85
C PHE A 349 -0.22 -15.63 -0.77
N LYS A 350 -1.38 -15.02 -1.05
CA LYS A 350 -2.02 -13.98 -0.24
C LYS A 350 -3.35 -14.45 0.36
N GLY A 351 -3.93 -13.62 1.22
CA GLY A 351 -5.30 -13.83 1.71
C GLY A 351 -6.35 -13.73 0.59
N ARG A 352 -7.48 -14.44 0.73
CA ARG A 352 -8.56 -14.52 -0.28
C ARG A 352 -9.04 -13.18 -0.83
N SER A 353 -9.12 -12.16 0.03
CA SER A 353 -9.59 -10.83 -0.33
C SER A 353 -8.75 -10.12 -1.39
N ASN A 354 -7.52 -10.59 -1.63
CA ASN A 354 -6.64 -10.04 -2.66
C ASN A 354 -6.92 -10.63 -4.05
N TYR A 355 -7.78 -11.65 -4.16
CA TYR A 355 -8.09 -12.30 -5.44
C TYR A 355 -9.51 -12.00 -5.91
N LEU A 356 -9.67 -11.76 -7.22
CA LEU A 356 -10.98 -11.56 -7.83
C LEU A 356 -11.83 -12.83 -7.80
N CYS A 357 -13.09 -12.72 -7.37
CA CYS A 357 -14.10 -13.77 -7.56
C CYS A 357 -14.88 -13.54 -8.85
N LEU A 358 -14.54 -14.30 -9.90
CA LEU A 358 -15.20 -14.21 -11.22
C LEU A 358 -16.72 -14.39 -11.15
N ARG A 359 -17.23 -15.25 -10.26
CA ARG A 359 -18.68 -15.43 -10.03
C ARG A 359 -19.34 -14.14 -9.55
N LYS A 360 -18.75 -13.47 -8.54
CA LYS A 360 -19.29 -12.23 -8.00
C LYS A 360 -19.20 -11.09 -9.00
N PHE A 361 -18.09 -11.01 -9.73
CA PHE A 361 -17.90 -10.03 -10.78
C PHE A 361 -18.92 -10.20 -11.92
N GLU A 362 -19.14 -11.44 -12.38
CA GLU A 362 -20.19 -11.76 -13.36
C GLU A 362 -21.59 -11.36 -12.84
N GLY A 363 -21.91 -11.69 -11.58
CA GLY A 363 -23.18 -11.32 -10.96
C GLY A 363 -23.38 -9.80 -10.89
N LYS A 364 -22.35 -9.05 -10.49
CA LYS A 364 -22.37 -7.58 -10.45
C LYS A 364 -22.60 -6.97 -11.84
N LEU A 365 -21.91 -7.49 -12.86
CA LEU A 365 -22.07 -7.06 -14.25
C LEU A 365 -23.49 -7.28 -14.77
N ALA A 366 -24.11 -8.42 -14.45
CA ALA A 366 -25.46 -8.76 -14.88
C ALA A 366 -26.53 -7.91 -14.16
N ALA A 367 -26.36 -7.66 -12.86
CA ALA A 367 -27.31 -6.88 -12.07
C ALA A 367 -27.21 -5.36 -12.30
N ARG A 368 -26.10 -4.86 -12.87
CA ARG A 368 -25.78 -3.41 -12.95
C ARG A 368 -25.91 -2.70 -11.60
N ASP A 369 -25.60 -3.44 -10.53
CA ASP A 369 -25.76 -2.99 -9.15
C ASP A 369 -24.55 -2.15 -8.74
N TYR A 370 -24.60 -0.86 -9.04
CA TYR A 370 -23.55 0.11 -8.78
C TYR A 370 -23.91 1.02 -7.60
N PHE A 371 -22.99 1.17 -6.66
CA PHE A 371 -23.14 2.09 -5.53
C PHE A 371 -22.83 3.53 -5.97
N ALA A 372 -21.80 3.69 -6.81
CA ALA A 372 -21.41 4.94 -7.44
C ALA A 372 -21.39 4.75 -8.97
N PRO A 373 -22.51 4.96 -9.69
CA PRO A 373 -22.66 4.54 -11.08
C PRO A 373 -21.59 5.04 -12.06
N SER A 374 -21.01 6.23 -11.85
CA SER A 374 -19.93 6.73 -12.73
C SER A 374 -18.60 6.02 -12.47
N ASP A 375 -18.14 6.00 -11.22
CA ASP A 375 -16.85 5.42 -10.83
C ASP A 375 -16.82 3.90 -10.97
N ASP A 376 -17.94 3.23 -10.62
CA ASP A 376 -18.05 1.78 -10.69
C ASP A 376 -18.08 1.29 -12.15
N ARG A 377 -18.71 2.04 -13.07
CA ARG A 377 -18.68 1.72 -14.51
C ARG A 377 -17.26 1.76 -15.07
N LEU A 378 -16.49 2.79 -14.72
CA LEU A 378 -15.08 2.93 -15.12
C LEU A 378 -14.23 1.79 -14.54
N THR A 379 -14.39 1.50 -13.25
CA THR A 379 -13.67 0.41 -12.56
C THR A 379 -14.02 -0.95 -13.15
N THR A 380 -15.28 -1.15 -13.53
CA THR A 380 -15.74 -2.37 -14.20
C THR A 380 -15.10 -2.55 -15.57
N ALA A 381 -15.06 -1.48 -16.39
CA ALA A 381 -14.39 -1.49 -17.68
C ALA A 381 -12.88 -1.75 -17.54
N GLN A 382 -12.23 -1.12 -16.55
CA GLN A 382 -10.85 -1.36 -16.17
C GLN A 382 -10.58 -2.85 -15.86
N MET A 383 -11.42 -3.46 -15.02
CA MET A 383 -11.28 -4.87 -14.65
C MET A 383 -11.55 -5.82 -15.83
N LEU A 384 -12.46 -5.48 -16.76
CA LEU A 384 -12.72 -6.28 -17.96
C LEU A 384 -11.51 -6.33 -18.89
N VAL A 385 -10.81 -5.21 -19.09
CA VAL A 385 -9.56 -5.18 -19.85
C VAL A 385 -8.49 -5.99 -19.12
N TRP A 386 -8.32 -5.74 -17.82
CA TRP A 386 -7.34 -6.43 -16.99
C TRP A 386 -7.50 -7.96 -16.99
N LEU A 387 -8.74 -8.49 -17.01
CA LEU A 387 -8.99 -9.94 -17.10
C LEU A 387 -8.35 -10.59 -18.34
N SER A 388 -8.21 -9.84 -19.43
CA SER A 388 -7.56 -10.32 -20.66
C SER A 388 -6.03 -10.31 -20.59
N GLU A 389 -5.46 -9.78 -19.50
CA GLU A 389 -4.02 -9.54 -19.31
C GLU A 389 -3.46 -10.24 -18.06
N THR A 390 -4.25 -10.32 -16.97
CA THR A 390 -3.80 -10.86 -15.67
C THR A 390 -3.66 -12.37 -15.66
N GLU A 391 -2.56 -12.85 -15.07
CA GLU A 391 -2.33 -14.27 -14.84
C GLU A 391 -2.78 -14.72 -13.43
N HIS A 392 -2.79 -13.78 -12.47
CA HIS A 392 -3.00 -14.10 -11.05
C HIS A 392 -4.34 -13.60 -10.50
N GLY A 393 -5.00 -12.66 -11.17
CA GLY A 393 -6.25 -12.06 -10.70
C GLY A 393 -6.11 -11.37 -9.35
N ASP A 394 -4.96 -10.74 -9.12
CA ASP A 394 -4.54 -10.10 -7.86
C ASP A 394 -4.83 -8.59 -7.85
N GLN A 395 -5.43 -8.09 -6.77
CA GLN A 395 -5.74 -6.68 -6.58
C GLN A 395 -4.52 -5.76 -6.74
N GLU A 396 -3.33 -6.18 -6.30
CA GLU A 396 -2.15 -5.33 -6.31
C GLU A 396 -1.65 -5.00 -7.72
N GLU A 397 -2.10 -5.76 -8.72
CA GLU A 397 -1.85 -5.42 -10.13
C GLU A 397 -2.67 -4.21 -10.58
N LEU A 398 -3.74 -3.85 -9.88
CA LEU A 398 -4.65 -2.78 -10.28
C LEU A 398 -4.34 -1.48 -9.56
N ASN A 399 -4.08 -0.43 -10.32
CA ASN A 399 -4.08 0.92 -9.78
C ASN A 399 -5.52 1.43 -9.62
N PHE A 400 -6.11 1.08 -8.48
CA PHE A 400 -7.38 1.65 -8.05
C PHE A 400 -7.14 3.08 -7.55
N GLY A 401 -7.78 4.05 -8.21
CA GLY A 401 -8.00 5.36 -7.59
C GLY A 401 -8.79 5.23 -6.28
N GLY A 402 -9.02 6.34 -5.57
CA GLY A 402 -9.55 6.31 -4.20
C GLY A 402 -10.84 5.50 -3.96
N ARG A 403 -11.72 5.35 -4.95
CA ARG A 403 -13.00 4.62 -4.83
C ARG A 403 -12.99 3.18 -5.38
N GLY A 404 -12.00 2.81 -6.21
CA GLY A 404 -11.96 1.46 -6.81
C GLY A 404 -11.77 0.34 -5.78
N ALA A 405 -11.11 0.65 -4.65
CA ALA A 405 -10.92 -0.28 -3.55
C ALA A 405 -12.24 -0.72 -2.90
N GLU A 406 -13.23 0.17 -2.80
CA GLU A 406 -14.55 -0.18 -2.25
C GLU A 406 -15.31 -1.14 -3.19
N TYR A 407 -15.24 -0.88 -4.50
CA TYR A 407 -15.81 -1.75 -5.52
C TYR A 407 -15.19 -3.16 -5.44
N TRP A 408 -13.85 -3.24 -5.35
CA TRP A 408 -13.14 -4.51 -5.25
C TRP A 408 -13.65 -5.39 -4.09
N GLN A 409 -13.88 -4.81 -2.90
CA GLN A 409 -14.39 -5.56 -1.75
C GLN A 409 -15.76 -6.22 -1.98
N THR A 410 -16.51 -5.81 -3.02
CA THR A 410 -17.79 -6.42 -3.38
C THR A 410 -17.62 -7.63 -4.31
N VAL A 411 -16.51 -7.69 -5.05
CA VAL A 411 -16.24 -8.74 -6.04
C VAL A 411 -15.05 -9.64 -5.67
N ALA A 412 -14.34 -9.34 -4.58
CA ALA A 412 -13.26 -10.15 -4.05
C ALA A 412 -13.74 -11.52 -3.54
N SER A 413 -12.83 -12.49 -3.54
CA SER A 413 -13.06 -13.81 -2.95
C SER A 413 -13.09 -13.74 -1.42
N ASP A 414 -14.03 -14.46 -0.82
CA ASP A 414 -14.12 -14.71 0.62
C ASP A 414 -14.40 -16.19 0.89
N ALA A 415 -14.11 -16.65 2.10
CA ALA A 415 -14.30 -18.05 2.47
C ALA A 415 -15.79 -18.40 2.64
N ASP A 416 -16.60 -17.45 3.11
CA ASP A 416 -17.96 -17.73 3.54
C ASP A 416 -18.97 -17.80 2.39
N SER A 417 -18.76 -17.06 1.29
CA SER A 417 -19.62 -17.15 0.09
C SER A 417 -19.05 -17.95 -1.07
N CYS A 418 -17.92 -18.64 -0.85
CA CYS A 418 -17.32 -19.50 -1.86
C CYS A 418 -18.10 -20.83 -2.01
N LEU A 419 -18.65 -21.07 -3.20
CA LEU A 419 -19.33 -22.32 -3.55
C LEU A 419 -18.37 -23.50 -3.81
N ASN A 420 -17.05 -23.26 -3.78
CA ASN A 420 -16.00 -24.25 -4.02
C ASN A 420 -16.28 -25.05 -5.32
N ARG A 421 -16.29 -26.39 -5.27
CA ARG A 421 -16.55 -27.25 -6.45
C ARG A 421 -17.90 -27.02 -7.14
N ALA A 422 -18.90 -26.48 -6.45
CA ALA A 422 -20.19 -26.13 -7.05
C ALA A 422 -20.15 -24.79 -7.80
N CYS A 423 -19.06 -24.01 -7.68
CA CYS A 423 -18.91 -22.76 -8.40
C CYS A 423 -18.72 -23.01 -9.91
N PRO A 424 -19.50 -22.36 -10.80
CA PRO A 424 -19.32 -22.47 -12.25
C PRO A 424 -17.93 -22.03 -12.73
N TRP A 425 -17.29 -21.13 -11.96
CA TRP A 425 -15.95 -20.60 -12.23
C TRP A 425 -14.85 -21.39 -11.53
N PHE A 426 -15.15 -22.53 -10.88
CA PHE A 426 -14.19 -23.22 -10.01
C PHE A 426 -12.84 -23.46 -10.68
N ARG A 427 -12.83 -24.00 -11.91
CA ARG A 427 -11.60 -24.31 -12.66
C ARG A 427 -10.83 -23.09 -13.19
N HIS A 428 -11.46 -21.92 -13.23
CA HIS A 428 -10.83 -20.65 -13.63
C HIS A 428 -10.63 -19.71 -12.43
N CYS A 429 -10.84 -20.19 -11.20
CA CYS A 429 -10.77 -19.36 -10.00
C CYS A 429 -9.32 -19.01 -9.64
N PHE A 430 -8.99 -17.71 -9.66
CA PHE A 430 -7.66 -17.19 -9.34
C PHE A 430 -7.14 -17.58 -7.96
N TYR A 431 -8.00 -17.58 -6.93
CA TYR A 431 -7.58 -18.03 -5.60
C TYR A 431 -7.19 -19.52 -5.58
N HIS A 432 -7.96 -20.38 -6.26
CA HIS A 432 -7.64 -21.80 -6.34
C HIS A 432 -6.41 -22.06 -7.22
N ARG A 433 -6.20 -21.24 -8.27
CA ARG A 433 -4.96 -21.20 -9.05
C ARG A 433 -3.76 -20.90 -8.16
N ALA A 434 -3.78 -19.79 -7.42
CA ALA A 434 -2.69 -19.42 -6.53
C ALA A 434 -2.41 -20.49 -5.45
N LYS A 435 -3.47 -21.16 -4.95
CA LYS A 435 -3.32 -22.29 -4.02
C LYS A 435 -2.65 -23.50 -4.69
N GLN A 436 -3.02 -23.83 -5.92
CA GLN A 436 -2.41 -24.92 -6.69
C GLN A 436 -0.95 -24.60 -7.02
N GLU A 437 -0.67 -23.37 -7.45
CA GLU A 437 0.69 -22.87 -7.70
C GLU A 437 1.57 -23.00 -6.46
N ALA A 438 1.08 -22.59 -5.29
CA ALA A 438 1.78 -22.79 -4.02
C ALA A 438 2.04 -24.26 -3.69
N SER A 439 1.09 -25.14 -4.04
CA SER A 439 1.30 -26.59 -3.90
C SER A 439 2.33 -27.16 -4.87
N HIS A 440 2.58 -26.54 -6.01
CA HIS A 440 3.58 -26.98 -7.00
C HIS A 440 4.93 -26.25 -6.87
N ALA A 441 4.96 -25.10 -6.18
CA ALA A 441 6.17 -24.29 -6.02
C ALA A 441 7.22 -24.94 -5.10
N ASP A 442 8.49 -24.68 -5.41
CA ASP A 442 9.63 -24.96 -4.55
C ASP A 442 9.71 -23.95 -3.40
N LEU A 443 9.30 -22.71 -3.69
CA LEU A 443 9.32 -21.57 -2.78
C LEU A 443 7.95 -20.88 -2.72
N VAL A 444 7.38 -20.78 -1.53
CA VAL A 444 6.12 -20.05 -1.31
C VAL A 444 6.39 -18.76 -0.55
N ILE A 445 6.07 -17.63 -1.16
CA ILE A 445 6.22 -16.29 -0.56
C ILE A 445 4.85 -15.85 -0.04
N THR A 446 4.80 -15.40 1.21
CA THR A 446 3.58 -14.92 1.87
C THR A 446 3.87 -13.78 2.84
N ASN A 447 2.87 -13.33 3.62
CA ASN A 447 3.06 -12.37 4.71
C ASN A 447 2.85 -13.00 6.10
N HIS A 448 3.30 -12.28 7.12
CA HIS A 448 3.07 -12.64 8.51
C HIS A 448 1.57 -12.81 8.80
N SER A 449 0.72 -11.95 8.25
CA SER A 449 -0.74 -12.03 8.41
C SER A 449 -1.31 -13.40 8.00
N LEU A 450 -0.94 -13.89 6.82
CA LEU A 450 -1.43 -15.16 6.30
C LEU A 450 -0.83 -16.35 7.05
N LEU A 451 0.42 -16.26 7.55
CA LEU A 451 0.99 -17.28 8.43
C LEU A 451 0.12 -17.49 9.68
N PHE A 452 -0.26 -16.41 10.36
CA PHE A 452 -1.11 -16.51 11.55
C PHE A 452 -2.54 -16.92 11.23
N THR A 453 -3.06 -16.50 10.07
CA THR A 453 -4.37 -16.94 9.57
C THR A 453 -4.38 -18.45 9.30
N ASP A 454 -3.30 -18.98 8.71
CA ASP A 454 -3.12 -20.41 8.43
C ASP A 454 -3.09 -21.26 9.71
N ILE A 455 -2.50 -20.75 10.79
CA ILE A 455 -2.46 -21.43 12.10
C ILE A 455 -3.85 -21.52 12.74
N ARG A 456 -4.67 -20.46 12.60
CA ARG A 456 -6.01 -20.40 13.19
C ARG A 456 -7.06 -21.12 12.36
N ALA A 457 -6.77 -21.41 11.09
CA ALA A 457 -7.72 -22.06 10.20
C ALA A 457 -7.92 -23.54 10.58
N GLU A 458 -9.16 -24.02 10.49
CA GLU A 458 -9.49 -25.45 10.67
C GLU A 458 -8.73 -26.35 9.67
N TYR A 459 -8.49 -25.81 8.47
CA TYR A 459 -7.72 -26.46 7.41
C TYR A 459 -6.57 -25.55 6.99
N ARG A 460 -5.37 -26.13 6.89
CA ARG A 460 -4.18 -25.41 6.42
C ARG A 460 -4.42 -24.84 5.01
N LEU A 461 -4.17 -23.54 4.88
CA LEU A 461 -4.24 -22.77 3.66
C LEU A 461 -2.94 -22.94 2.86
N LEU A 462 -1.81 -22.88 3.56
CA LEU A 462 -0.47 -23.08 3.02
C LEU A 462 -0.20 -24.60 2.86
N PRO A 463 0.63 -24.98 1.88
CA PRO A 463 1.12 -26.36 1.78
C PRO A 463 1.90 -26.75 3.04
N ALA A 464 2.09 -28.05 3.30
CA ALA A 464 2.94 -28.48 4.41
C ALA A 464 4.40 -28.02 4.20
N TYR A 465 5.03 -27.54 5.26
CA TYR A 465 6.41 -27.07 5.26
C TYR A 465 7.05 -27.29 6.64
N ASP A 466 8.33 -27.63 6.64
CA ASP A 466 9.16 -27.81 7.86
C ASP A 466 10.15 -26.67 8.07
N HIS A 467 10.40 -25.88 7.02
CA HIS A 467 11.36 -24.78 7.00
C HIS A 467 10.66 -23.46 6.69
N LEU A 468 10.89 -22.45 7.54
CA LEU A 468 10.27 -21.14 7.45
C LEU A 468 11.34 -20.04 7.50
N ILE A 469 11.27 -19.09 6.58
CA ILE A 469 12.06 -17.87 6.61
C ILE A 469 11.12 -16.70 6.91
N VAL A 470 11.47 -15.89 7.89
CA VAL A 470 10.73 -14.70 8.31
C VAL A 470 11.62 -13.48 8.07
N ASP A 471 11.30 -12.70 7.03
CA ASP A 471 11.95 -11.43 6.73
C ASP A 471 11.23 -10.28 7.45
N GLU A 472 12.01 -9.28 7.84
CA GLU A 472 11.61 -8.22 8.78
C GLU A 472 11.02 -8.77 10.09
N ALA A 473 11.66 -9.83 10.62
CA ALA A 473 11.21 -10.56 11.80
C ALA A 473 11.01 -9.70 13.08
N HIS A 474 11.53 -8.47 13.11
CA HIS A 474 11.27 -7.53 14.19
C HIS A 474 9.78 -7.12 14.30
N HIS A 475 8.99 -7.31 13.24
CA HIS A 475 7.54 -7.12 13.23
C HIS A 475 6.73 -8.37 13.59
N LEU A 476 7.37 -9.54 13.73
CA LEU A 476 6.66 -10.81 13.89
C LEU A 476 5.79 -10.83 15.15
N GLU A 477 6.30 -10.29 16.26
CA GLU A 477 5.55 -10.18 17.52
C GLU A 477 4.30 -9.31 17.38
N GLU A 478 4.45 -8.11 16.80
CA GLU A 478 3.33 -7.19 16.58
C GLU A 478 2.30 -7.80 15.64
N ALA A 479 2.74 -8.46 14.57
CA ALA A 479 1.88 -9.16 13.64
C ALA A 479 1.13 -10.31 14.34
N ALA A 480 1.79 -11.06 15.22
CA ALA A 480 1.16 -12.11 16.03
C ALA A 480 0.08 -11.51 16.94
N GLY A 481 0.38 -10.43 17.67
CA GLY A 481 -0.58 -9.76 18.54
C GLY A 481 -1.85 -9.33 17.79
N LYS A 482 -1.70 -8.70 16.61
CA LYS A 482 -2.84 -8.28 15.80
C LYS A 482 -3.70 -9.44 15.28
N HIS A 483 -3.08 -10.53 14.81
CA HIS A 483 -3.82 -11.64 14.16
C HIS A 483 -4.29 -12.73 15.13
N LEU A 484 -3.65 -12.85 16.29
CA LEU A 484 -4.09 -13.74 17.38
C LEU A 484 -5.11 -13.05 18.29
N GLY A 485 -5.13 -11.71 18.30
CA GLY A 485 -6.17 -10.91 18.93
C GLY A 485 -7.46 -10.77 18.10
N ALA A 486 -8.33 -9.86 18.55
CA ALA A 486 -9.54 -9.44 17.88
C ALA A 486 -9.57 -7.92 17.71
N GLN A 487 -10.07 -7.46 16.56
CA GLN A 487 -10.26 -6.05 16.25
C GLN A 487 -11.65 -5.82 15.65
N ILE A 488 -12.40 -4.89 16.24
CA ILE A 488 -13.74 -4.51 15.77
C ILE A 488 -13.76 -3.02 15.50
N SER A 489 -14.32 -2.62 14.37
CA SER A 489 -14.55 -1.22 14.02
C SER A 489 -16.03 -0.96 13.85
N TYR A 490 -16.42 0.31 13.79
CA TYR A 490 -17.79 0.70 13.43
C TYR A 490 -18.25 0.03 12.11
N ASN A 491 -17.33 0.02 11.15
CA ASN A 491 -17.52 -0.55 9.84
C ASN A 491 -17.61 -2.09 9.83
N SER A 492 -17.08 -2.77 10.86
CA SER A 492 -17.14 -4.24 10.97
C SER A 492 -18.59 -4.74 11.03
N GLY A 493 -19.47 -4.04 11.74
CA GLY A 493 -20.91 -4.34 11.76
C GLY A 493 -21.68 -3.63 10.64
N MET A 494 -21.35 -2.36 10.35
CA MET A 494 -22.13 -1.60 9.37
C MET A 494 -22.00 -2.08 7.93
N HIS A 495 -20.82 -2.51 7.47
CA HIS A 495 -20.66 -3.01 6.11
C HIS A 495 -21.52 -4.24 5.80
N PRO A 496 -21.50 -5.33 6.59
CA PRO A 496 -22.37 -6.46 6.34
C PRO A 496 -23.86 -6.08 6.46
N LEU A 497 -24.24 -5.18 7.38
CA LEU A 497 -25.61 -4.69 7.48
C LEU A 497 -26.08 -3.97 6.22
N ILE A 498 -25.33 -2.99 5.73
CA ILE A 498 -25.68 -2.23 4.52
C ILE A 498 -25.72 -3.14 3.29
N ARG A 499 -24.82 -4.13 3.19
CA ARG A 499 -24.82 -5.08 2.08
C ARG A 499 -26.02 -6.02 2.11
N LEU A 500 -26.38 -6.52 3.28
CA LEU A 500 -27.55 -7.39 3.45
C LEU A 500 -28.84 -6.63 3.14
N CYS A 501 -29.06 -5.51 3.80
CA CYS A 501 -30.24 -4.69 3.67
C CYS A 501 -29.79 -3.24 3.77
N LYS A 502 -29.79 -2.45 2.69
CA LYS A 502 -29.49 -1.01 2.73
C LYS A 502 -30.75 -0.21 3.08
N ASP A 503 -31.87 -0.59 2.48
CA ASP A 503 -33.22 -0.16 2.82
C ASP A 503 -34.21 -1.26 2.39
N ALA A 504 -35.51 -1.02 2.54
CA ALA A 504 -36.54 -2.00 2.17
C ALA A 504 -36.56 -2.38 0.67
N ARG A 505 -35.81 -1.68 -0.19
CA ARG A 505 -35.79 -1.86 -1.65
C ARG A 505 -34.39 -2.08 -2.22
N SER A 506 -33.38 -2.27 -1.38
CA SER A 506 -31.99 -2.43 -1.84
C SER A 506 -31.15 -3.27 -0.87
N GLY A 507 -30.17 -3.98 -1.42
CA GLY A 507 -29.34 -4.97 -0.70
C GLY A 507 -29.61 -6.40 -1.15
N LEU A 508 -28.79 -7.33 -0.65
CA LEU A 508 -28.85 -8.74 -1.05
C LEU A 508 -30.18 -9.40 -0.70
N ILE A 509 -30.79 -9.07 0.45
CA ILE A 509 -32.05 -9.70 0.88
C ILE A 509 -33.21 -9.31 -0.05
N PHE A 510 -33.20 -8.07 -0.57
CA PHE A 510 -34.19 -7.60 -1.54
C PHE A 510 -34.02 -8.32 -2.89
N GLN A 511 -32.78 -8.52 -3.34
CA GLN A 511 -32.49 -9.29 -4.55
C GLN A 511 -32.93 -10.76 -4.42
N LEU A 512 -32.67 -11.39 -3.27
CA LEU A 512 -33.14 -12.74 -2.98
C LEU A 512 -34.67 -12.80 -2.99
N ARG A 513 -35.34 -11.84 -2.35
CA ARG A 513 -36.80 -11.73 -2.34
C ARG A 513 -37.38 -11.67 -3.76
N GLN A 514 -36.79 -10.85 -4.65
CA GLN A 514 -37.22 -10.78 -6.05
C GLN A 514 -37.01 -12.10 -6.77
N LYS A 515 -35.83 -12.70 -6.65
CA LYS A 515 -35.52 -14.01 -7.26
C LYS A 515 -36.49 -15.10 -6.80
N ILE A 516 -36.79 -15.16 -5.51
CA ILE A 516 -37.77 -16.11 -4.95
C ILE A 516 -39.15 -15.88 -5.56
N ALA A 517 -39.60 -14.62 -5.67
CA ALA A 517 -40.88 -14.30 -6.30
C ALA A 517 -40.94 -14.77 -7.76
N ASP A 518 -39.83 -14.63 -8.50
CA ASP A 518 -39.73 -15.02 -9.90
C ASP A 518 -39.73 -16.55 -10.11
N THR A 519 -39.47 -17.36 -9.07
CA THR A 519 -39.48 -18.83 -9.19
C THR A 519 -40.88 -19.44 -9.36
N GLY A 520 -41.93 -18.75 -8.88
CA GLY A 520 -43.28 -19.31 -8.84
C GLY A 520 -43.45 -20.52 -7.90
N HIS A 521 -42.52 -20.76 -6.97
CA HIS A 521 -42.53 -21.92 -6.07
C HIS A 521 -43.66 -21.87 -5.04
N ALA A 522 -44.25 -23.02 -4.68
CA ALA A 522 -45.39 -23.09 -3.76
C ALA A 522 -45.10 -22.56 -2.34
N ARG A 523 -43.83 -22.55 -1.92
CA ARG A 523 -43.39 -22.02 -0.61
C ARG A 523 -42.82 -20.60 -0.69
N ALA A 524 -42.80 -19.99 -1.88
CA ALA A 524 -42.18 -18.68 -2.09
C ALA A 524 -42.78 -17.59 -1.18
N GLU A 525 -44.10 -17.59 -0.97
CA GLU A 525 -44.76 -16.62 -0.10
C GLU A 525 -44.28 -16.69 1.35
N GLY A 526 -44.12 -17.88 1.92
CA GLY A 526 -43.62 -18.04 3.29
C GLY A 526 -42.15 -17.62 3.46
N TRP A 527 -41.32 -17.86 2.44
CA TRP A 527 -39.95 -17.36 2.42
C TRP A 527 -39.89 -15.84 2.32
N ILE A 528 -40.73 -15.25 1.47
CA ILE A 528 -40.84 -13.79 1.32
C ILE A 528 -41.35 -13.16 2.62
N GLU A 529 -42.35 -13.75 3.28
CA GLU A 529 -42.85 -13.28 4.58
C GLU A 529 -41.76 -13.31 5.65
N THR A 530 -40.93 -14.35 5.66
CA THR A 530 -39.76 -14.43 6.56
C THR A 530 -38.76 -13.30 6.28
N ILE A 531 -38.46 -13.01 5.01
CA ILE A 531 -37.58 -11.91 4.63
C ILE A 531 -38.18 -10.56 5.06
N ASP A 532 -39.41 -10.28 4.64
CA ASP A 532 -40.11 -9.01 4.88
C ASP A 532 -40.28 -8.76 6.40
N GLY A 533 -40.52 -9.82 7.19
CA GLY A 533 -40.61 -9.76 8.65
C GLY A 533 -39.29 -9.39 9.36
N THR A 534 -38.13 -9.64 8.74
CA THR A 534 -36.82 -9.29 9.33
C THR A 534 -36.34 -7.88 8.98
N VAL A 535 -36.92 -7.23 7.97
CA VAL A 535 -36.51 -5.89 7.51
C VAL A 535 -36.56 -4.84 8.65
N PRO A 536 -37.59 -4.79 9.52
CA PRO A 536 -37.59 -3.88 10.67
C PRO A 536 -36.43 -4.11 11.63
N THR A 537 -36.10 -5.38 11.92
CA THR A 537 -35.00 -5.77 12.81
C THR A 537 -33.64 -5.26 12.30
N PHE A 538 -33.42 -5.23 10.98
CA PHE A 538 -32.22 -4.58 10.40
C PHE A 538 -32.18 -3.07 10.63
N GLY A 539 -33.34 -2.39 10.56
CA GLY A 539 -33.47 -0.97 10.85
C GLY A 539 -33.15 -0.65 12.31
N GLU A 540 -33.72 -1.41 13.24
CA GLU A 540 -33.47 -1.29 14.69
C GLU A 540 -32.01 -1.55 15.03
N LEU A 541 -31.42 -2.61 14.47
CA LEU A 541 -30.03 -2.97 14.71
C LEU A 541 -29.05 -1.86 14.30
N ARG A 542 -29.33 -1.10 13.24
CA ARG A 542 -28.48 0.04 12.85
C ARG A 542 -28.50 1.15 13.89
N LEU A 543 -29.68 1.48 14.41
CA LEU A 543 -29.83 2.49 15.44
C LEU A 543 -29.11 2.06 16.73
N GLN A 544 -29.27 0.80 17.12
CA GLN A 544 -28.58 0.22 18.29
C GLN A 544 -27.06 0.18 18.08
N TRP A 545 -26.59 -0.09 16.87
CA TRP A 545 -25.17 -0.09 16.52
C TRP A 545 -24.57 1.31 16.61
N ASP A 546 -25.26 2.31 16.06
CA ASP A 546 -24.87 3.72 16.18
C ASP A 546 -24.81 4.15 17.66
N GLU A 547 -25.84 3.84 18.44
CA GLU A 547 -25.91 4.15 19.88
C GLU A 547 -24.74 3.55 20.67
N LEU A 548 -24.43 2.26 20.44
CA LEU A 548 -23.31 1.58 21.08
C LEU A 548 -21.98 2.28 20.75
N PHE A 549 -21.76 2.62 19.49
CA PHE A 549 -20.53 3.27 19.04
C PHE A 549 -20.41 4.73 19.51
N GLU A 550 -21.52 5.43 19.66
CA GLU A 550 -21.55 6.74 20.30
C GLU A 550 -21.19 6.68 21.79
N LEU A 551 -21.69 5.67 22.52
CA LEU A 551 -21.28 5.41 23.91
C LEU A 551 -19.77 5.15 24.01
N LEU A 552 -19.24 4.25 23.17
CA LEU A 552 -17.82 3.91 23.14
C LEU A 552 -16.95 5.12 22.77
N TYR A 553 -17.40 5.96 21.83
CA TYR A 553 -16.71 7.20 21.46
C TYR A 553 -16.65 8.20 22.61
N ARG A 554 -17.75 8.37 23.36
CA ARG A 554 -17.78 9.27 24.53
C ARG A 554 -16.78 8.85 25.61
N LEU A 555 -16.58 7.54 25.81
CA LEU A 555 -15.62 7.03 26.77
C LEU A 555 -14.17 7.31 26.37
N ALA A 556 -13.86 7.19 25.07
CA ALA A 556 -12.52 7.29 24.52
C ALA A 556 -12.30 8.57 23.68
N GLN A 557 -13.05 9.64 23.97
CA GLN A 557 -12.95 10.88 23.21
C GLN A 557 -11.56 11.51 23.38
N PRO A 558 -10.95 12.06 22.31
CA PRO A 558 -9.69 12.77 22.44
C PRO A 558 -9.81 13.94 23.42
N GLY A 559 -8.89 14.05 24.38
CA GLY A 559 -8.77 15.19 25.27
C GLY A 559 -8.32 16.46 24.54
N ALA A 560 -8.39 17.61 25.22
CA ALA A 560 -7.96 18.90 24.65
C ALA A 560 -6.45 18.93 24.28
N ASP A 561 -5.65 18.07 24.90
CA ASP A 561 -4.21 17.93 24.67
C ASP A 561 -3.84 16.81 23.69
N ASP A 562 -4.80 16.02 23.19
CA ASP A 562 -4.54 14.91 22.28
C ASP A 562 -4.41 15.37 20.82
N ASP A 563 -3.59 14.68 20.02
CA ASP A 563 -3.34 14.95 18.59
C ASP A 563 -4.56 14.60 17.69
N GLY A 564 -5.78 14.72 18.22
CA GLY A 564 -7.04 14.33 17.58
C GLY A 564 -7.34 12.84 17.60
N GLN A 565 -6.52 12.03 18.28
CA GLN A 565 -6.72 10.60 18.51
C GLN A 565 -6.93 10.32 20.00
N GLY A 566 -7.97 9.57 20.35
CA GLY A 566 -8.24 9.15 21.72
C GLY A 566 -7.88 7.68 21.89
N VAL A 567 -7.22 7.31 22.99
CA VAL A 567 -6.88 5.93 23.32
C VAL A 567 -7.27 5.66 24.78
N LEU A 568 -8.15 4.68 25.00
CA LEU A 568 -8.60 4.28 26.33
C LEU A 568 -8.35 2.79 26.56
N ARG A 569 -7.48 2.44 27.51
CA ARG A 569 -7.33 1.06 28.00
C ARG A 569 -8.52 0.72 28.91
N VAL A 570 -9.14 -0.43 28.65
CA VAL A 570 -10.28 -0.95 29.42
C VAL A 570 -9.80 -2.14 30.25
N ARG A 571 -10.06 -2.10 31.57
CA ARG A 571 -9.67 -3.18 32.49
C ARG A 571 -10.89 -3.80 33.15
N GLY A 572 -10.94 -5.13 33.19
CA GLY A 572 -12.06 -5.85 33.82
C GLY A 572 -12.16 -5.65 35.34
N ASP A 573 -11.03 -5.43 36.02
CA ASP A 573 -10.96 -5.12 37.45
C ASP A 573 -11.42 -3.70 37.79
N ARG A 574 -11.35 -2.78 36.83
CA ARG A 574 -11.75 -1.38 36.98
C ARG A 574 -12.32 -0.84 35.66
N PRO A 575 -13.56 -1.22 35.30
CA PRO A 575 -14.17 -0.77 34.06
C PRO A 575 -14.44 0.75 34.09
N PRO A 576 -14.49 1.43 32.93
CA PRO A 576 -14.83 2.84 32.84
C PRO A 576 -16.19 3.17 33.46
N ALA A 577 -16.38 4.43 33.87
CA ALA A 577 -17.72 4.94 34.18
C ALA A 577 -18.63 4.76 32.95
N GLU A 578 -19.93 4.49 33.15
CA GLU A 578 -20.89 4.17 32.07
C GLU A 578 -20.66 2.84 31.31
N TRP A 579 -19.70 1.97 31.70
CA TRP A 579 -19.54 0.67 31.04
C TRP A 579 -20.78 -0.22 31.11
N GLU A 580 -21.63 -0.05 32.13
CA GLU A 580 -22.91 -0.79 32.23
C GLU A 580 -23.91 -0.38 31.14
N ALA A 581 -23.87 0.88 30.70
CA ALA A 581 -24.65 1.33 29.55
C ALA A 581 -24.13 0.68 28.25
N VAL A 582 -22.80 0.55 28.10
CA VAL A 582 -22.18 -0.19 26.99
C VAL A 582 -22.62 -1.67 27.00
N ARG A 583 -22.62 -2.34 28.16
CA ARG A 583 -23.12 -3.73 28.29
C ARG A 583 -24.59 -3.86 27.88
N SER A 584 -25.42 -2.89 28.27
CA SER A 584 -26.84 -2.88 27.95
C SER A 584 -27.09 -2.66 26.45
N ALA A 585 -26.40 -1.69 25.83
CA ALA A 585 -26.47 -1.43 24.40
C ALA A 585 -25.96 -2.62 23.57
N GLU A 586 -24.84 -3.23 23.96
CA GLU A 586 -24.32 -4.44 23.31
C GLU A 586 -25.29 -5.62 23.45
N ALA A 587 -25.99 -5.78 24.58
CA ALA A 587 -26.98 -6.83 24.74
C ALA A 587 -28.16 -6.69 23.76
N ASN A 588 -28.59 -5.46 23.44
CA ASN A 588 -29.60 -5.19 22.42
C ASN A 588 -29.10 -5.57 21.02
N VAL A 589 -27.90 -5.09 20.65
CA VAL A 589 -27.22 -5.44 19.39
C VAL A 589 -27.12 -6.97 19.24
N PHE A 590 -26.70 -7.66 20.31
CA PHE A 590 -26.58 -9.11 20.33
C PHE A 590 -27.92 -9.81 20.10
N ALA A 591 -29.00 -9.33 20.69
CA ALA A 591 -30.33 -9.88 20.53
C ALA A 591 -30.82 -9.75 19.08
N SER A 592 -30.72 -8.54 18.50
CA SER A 592 -31.14 -8.29 17.10
C SER A 592 -30.31 -9.07 16.08
N ILE A 593 -28.98 -9.14 16.25
CA ILE A 593 -28.16 -10.00 15.36
C ILE A 593 -28.54 -11.48 15.52
N SER A 594 -28.79 -11.94 16.75
CA SER A 594 -29.17 -13.34 16.99
C SER A 594 -30.53 -13.69 16.39
N GLU A 595 -31.48 -12.77 16.39
CA GLU A 595 -32.77 -12.92 15.72
C GLU A 595 -32.59 -13.06 14.20
N ILE A 596 -31.82 -12.16 13.58
CA ILE A 596 -31.49 -12.19 12.16
C ILE A 596 -30.80 -13.52 11.81
N VAL A 597 -29.74 -13.90 12.53
CA VAL A 597 -29.00 -15.15 12.27
C VAL A 597 -29.94 -16.36 12.31
N ARG A 598 -30.80 -16.48 13.34
CA ARG A 598 -31.77 -17.58 13.44
C ARG A 598 -32.79 -17.59 12.31
N ALA A 599 -33.28 -16.43 11.89
CA ALA A 599 -34.24 -16.34 10.80
C ALA A 599 -33.60 -16.78 9.48
N TYR A 600 -32.40 -16.29 9.18
CA TYR A 600 -31.72 -16.60 7.93
C TYR A 600 -31.13 -18.02 7.91
N ASP A 601 -30.62 -18.55 9.02
CA ASP A 601 -30.17 -19.96 9.07
C ASP A 601 -31.31 -20.93 8.72
N ARG A 602 -32.53 -20.67 9.24
CA ARG A 602 -33.72 -21.45 8.89
C ARG A 602 -34.10 -21.27 7.42
N LEU A 603 -34.17 -20.02 6.95
CA LEU A 603 -34.51 -19.72 5.55
C LEU A 603 -33.52 -20.38 4.57
N MET A 604 -32.22 -20.30 4.84
CA MET A 604 -31.19 -20.91 3.99
C MET A 604 -31.29 -22.44 3.97
N ALA A 605 -31.62 -23.07 5.11
CA ALA A 605 -31.85 -24.52 5.17
C ALA A 605 -33.07 -24.91 4.32
N GLU A 606 -34.18 -24.19 4.43
CA GLU A 606 -35.38 -24.45 3.64
C GLU A 606 -35.16 -24.23 2.14
N LEU A 607 -34.48 -23.16 1.75
CA LEU A 607 -34.15 -22.89 0.35
C LEU A 607 -33.27 -24.00 -0.22
N ARG A 608 -32.27 -24.46 0.53
CA ARG A 608 -31.39 -25.55 0.10
C ARG A 608 -32.10 -26.90 -0.03
N GLU A 609 -33.12 -27.15 0.78
CA GLU A 609 -33.87 -28.41 0.76
C GLU A 609 -34.98 -28.43 -0.30
N HIS A 610 -35.54 -27.26 -0.65
CA HIS A 610 -36.80 -27.18 -1.40
C HIS A 610 -36.77 -26.26 -2.62
N CYS A 611 -35.69 -25.53 -2.89
CA CYS A 611 -35.58 -24.64 -4.04
C CYS A 611 -34.42 -25.04 -4.96
N ASP A 612 -34.73 -25.71 -6.07
CA ASP A 612 -33.75 -26.13 -7.09
C ASP A 612 -33.49 -25.02 -8.15
N ASP A 613 -33.41 -23.75 -7.72
CA ASP A 613 -33.07 -22.63 -8.61
C ASP A 613 -31.62 -22.15 -8.36
N ALA A 614 -30.76 -22.31 -9.35
CA ALA A 614 -29.34 -21.95 -9.23
C ALA A 614 -29.10 -20.45 -8.95
N GLY A 615 -30.01 -19.58 -9.39
CA GLY A 615 -29.96 -18.14 -9.13
C GLY A 615 -30.30 -17.79 -7.68
N VAL A 616 -31.26 -18.50 -7.08
CA VAL A 616 -31.62 -18.42 -5.67
C VAL A 616 -30.53 -19.04 -4.79
N GLU A 617 -30.01 -20.22 -5.14
CA GLU A 617 -28.92 -20.87 -4.40
C GLU A 617 -27.67 -19.98 -4.30
N ALA A 618 -27.28 -19.35 -5.41
CA ALA A 618 -26.13 -18.44 -5.41
C ALA A 618 -26.36 -17.20 -4.52
N ALA A 619 -27.54 -16.59 -4.59
CA ALA A 619 -27.90 -15.44 -3.76
C ALA A 619 -27.99 -15.83 -2.26
N ALA A 620 -28.56 -17.00 -1.98
CA ALA A 620 -28.63 -17.61 -0.66
C ALA A 620 -27.24 -17.82 -0.06
N ALA A 621 -26.28 -18.37 -0.83
CA ALA A 621 -24.91 -18.54 -0.37
C ALA A 621 -24.20 -17.20 -0.06
N ASP A 622 -24.43 -16.16 -0.88
CA ASP A 622 -23.88 -14.83 -0.61
C ASP A 622 -24.47 -14.21 0.67
N ILE A 623 -25.78 -14.36 0.89
CA ILE A 623 -26.46 -13.90 2.12
C ILE A 623 -25.97 -14.68 3.34
N ALA A 624 -25.90 -16.01 3.26
CA ALA A 624 -25.43 -16.87 4.34
C ALA A 624 -24.03 -16.45 4.80
N GLY A 625 -23.13 -16.15 3.86
CA GLY A 625 -21.80 -15.66 4.20
C GLY A 625 -21.81 -14.32 4.92
N ARG A 626 -22.66 -13.37 4.49
CA ARG A 626 -22.79 -12.06 5.17
C ARG A 626 -23.46 -12.16 6.55
N VAL A 627 -24.42 -13.07 6.72
CA VAL A 627 -25.06 -13.36 8.02
C VAL A 627 -24.06 -13.98 8.98
N LYS A 628 -23.19 -14.88 8.50
CA LYS A 628 -22.10 -15.45 9.29
C LYS A 628 -21.08 -14.39 9.71
N ASP A 629 -20.77 -13.42 8.85
CA ASP A 629 -19.96 -12.25 9.22
C ASP A 629 -20.60 -11.45 10.37
N LEU A 630 -21.92 -11.20 10.33
CA LEU A 630 -22.62 -10.55 11.45
C LEU A 630 -22.55 -11.38 12.73
N ALA A 631 -22.72 -12.69 12.65
CA ALA A 631 -22.61 -13.59 13.79
C ALA A 631 -21.20 -13.54 14.42
N ARG A 632 -20.16 -13.51 13.60
CA ARG A 632 -18.77 -13.36 14.05
C ARG A 632 -18.55 -12.02 14.76
N VAL A 633 -19.03 -10.91 14.18
CA VAL A 633 -18.94 -9.58 14.78
C VAL A 633 -19.69 -9.54 16.12
N ARG A 634 -20.87 -10.14 16.21
CA ARG A 634 -21.62 -10.28 17.47
C ARG A 634 -20.80 -11.00 18.53
N ASP A 635 -20.18 -12.13 18.20
CA ASP A 635 -19.45 -12.96 19.15
C ASP A 635 -18.14 -12.28 19.61
N GLU A 636 -17.41 -11.66 18.69
CA GLU A 636 -16.21 -10.86 18.98
C GLU A 636 -16.57 -9.65 19.86
N LEU A 637 -17.67 -8.95 19.57
CA LEU A 637 -18.12 -7.78 20.33
C LEU A 637 -18.51 -8.19 21.76
N ARG A 638 -19.28 -9.28 21.90
CA ARG A 638 -19.65 -9.82 23.21
C ARG A 638 -18.42 -10.18 24.04
N ARG A 639 -17.43 -10.83 23.42
CA ARG A 639 -16.16 -11.19 24.07
C ARG A 639 -15.41 -9.94 24.54
N PHE A 640 -15.33 -8.90 23.71
CA PHE A 640 -14.70 -7.63 24.07
C PHE A 640 -15.40 -6.95 25.25
N VAL A 641 -16.73 -6.84 25.21
CA VAL A 641 -17.50 -6.14 26.26
C VAL A 641 -17.48 -6.87 27.61
N ARG A 642 -17.33 -8.20 27.61
CA ARG A 642 -17.23 -9.02 28.82
C ARG A 642 -15.89 -8.87 29.56
N LEU A 643 -14.77 -8.66 28.85
CA LEU A 643 -13.44 -8.46 29.44
C LEU A 643 -12.95 -9.64 30.32
N GLU A 644 -13.35 -10.88 30.00
CA GLU A 644 -13.15 -12.06 30.87
C GLU A 644 -11.83 -12.83 30.61
N GLU A 645 -11.05 -12.48 29.59
CA GLU A 645 -9.90 -13.31 29.19
C GLU A 645 -8.61 -12.89 29.90
N HIS A 646 -8.07 -13.82 30.69
CA HIS A 646 -6.79 -13.64 31.36
C HIS A 646 -5.65 -13.43 30.35
N GLY A 647 -4.74 -12.50 30.66
CA GLY A 647 -3.59 -12.18 29.82
C GLY A 647 -3.91 -11.38 28.56
N THR A 648 -5.16 -10.93 28.37
CA THR A 648 -5.57 -10.10 27.24
C THR A 648 -5.67 -8.63 27.62
N VAL A 649 -5.21 -7.75 26.75
CA VAL A 649 -5.29 -6.29 26.89
C VAL A 649 -6.40 -5.76 26.00
N TYR A 650 -7.33 -5.01 26.61
CA TYR A 650 -8.46 -4.41 25.91
C TYR A 650 -8.30 -2.90 25.82
N TRP A 651 -8.54 -2.31 24.65
CA TRP A 651 -8.58 -0.86 24.51
C TRP A 651 -9.48 -0.38 23.36
N ILE A 652 -9.79 0.90 23.39
CA ILE A 652 -10.60 1.64 22.42
C ILE A 652 -9.73 2.74 21.82
N GLU A 653 -9.71 2.86 20.50
CA GLU A 653 -9.10 3.97 19.77
C GLU A 653 -10.16 4.77 19.02
N THR A 654 -10.01 6.09 18.97
CA THR A 654 -10.93 7.01 18.29
C THR A 654 -10.17 8.13 17.56
N ASN A 655 -10.87 8.82 16.67
CA ASN A 655 -10.38 9.99 15.94
C ASN A 655 -11.47 11.09 15.88
N ALA A 656 -11.06 12.33 16.12
CA ALA A 656 -11.92 13.51 16.12
C ALA A 656 -12.67 13.76 14.80
N PHE A 657 -12.08 13.41 13.65
CA PHE A 657 -12.66 13.75 12.33
C PHE A 657 -13.95 12.99 12.01
N LEU A 658 -14.01 11.70 12.33
CA LEU A 658 -15.13 10.81 11.99
C LEU A 658 -16.04 10.50 13.19
N LYS A 659 -15.79 11.13 14.36
CA LYS A 659 -16.53 10.92 15.62
C LYS A 659 -16.71 9.43 15.92
N PHE A 660 -17.91 8.97 16.26
CA PHE A 660 -18.19 7.57 16.61
C PHE A 660 -17.88 6.57 15.49
N ARG A 661 -17.88 7.00 14.22
CA ARG A 661 -17.49 6.12 13.10
C ARG A 661 -16.00 5.81 13.07
N SER A 662 -15.19 6.52 13.85
CA SER A 662 -13.75 6.27 14.01
C SER A 662 -13.40 5.24 15.08
N VAL A 663 -14.37 4.74 15.84
CA VAL A 663 -14.08 3.87 16.98
C VAL A 663 -13.56 2.52 16.51
N HIS A 664 -12.44 2.11 17.09
CA HIS A 664 -11.86 0.79 16.96
C HIS A 664 -11.68 0.16 18.34
N LEU A 665 -12.05 -1.12 18.46
CA LEU A 665 -11.95 -1.93 19.67
C LEU A 665 -10.89 -2.99 19.44
N PHE A 666 -9.99 -3.17 20.40
CA PHE A 666 -8.88 -4.12 20.30
C PHE A 666 -8.80 -5.00 21.54
N ALA A 667 -8.74 -6.32 21.33
CA ALA A 667 -8.47 -7.32 22.36
C ALA A 667 -7.25 -8.15 21.92
N VAL A 668 -6.08 -7.88 22.51
CA VAL A 668 -4.81 -8.49 22.08
C VAL A 668 -4.11 -9.15 23.28
N PRO A 669 -3.60 -10.39 23.14
CA PRO A 669 -2.79 -11.01 24.19
C PRO A 669 -1.58 -10.13 24.56
N ALA A 670 -1.35 -9.93 25.87
CA ALA A 670 -0.23 -9.14 26.39
C ALA A 670 1.12 -9.77 26.03
N ASP A 671 1.16 -11.10 25.96
CA ASP A 671 2.32 -11.90 25.61
C ASP A 671 1.91 -12.98 24.59
N VAL A 672 2.62 -13.00 23.46
CA VAL A 672 2.42 -13.96 22.36
C VAL A 672 3.59 -14.94 22.24
N SER A 673 4.64 -14.78 23.04
CA SER A 673 5.87 -15.57 22.98
C SER A 673 5.61 -17.08 23.10
N GLY A 674 4.75 -17.49 24.04
CA GLY A 674 4.38 -18.89 24.23
C GLY A 674 3.63 -19.49 23.03
N LEU A 675 2.76 -18.70 22.38
CA LEU A 675 2.04 -19.12 21.18
C LEU A 675 2.99 -19.24 19.98
N LEU A 676 3.90 -18.29 19.82
CA LEU A 676 4.93 -18.33 18.77
C LEU A 676 5.84 -19.56 18.92
N LYS A 677 6.27 -19.84 20.15
CA LYS A 677 7.03 -21.05 20.48
C LYS A 677 6.26 -22.30 20.08
N GLN A 678 5.02 -22.44 20.52
CA GLN A 678 4.20 -23.62 20.24
C GLN A 678 3.94 -23.83 18.73
N TYR A 679 3.57 -22.77 18.01
CA TYR A 679 3.10 -22.90 16.63
C TYR A 679 4.22 -22.91 15.58
N PHE A 680 5.38 -22.33 15.87
CA PHE A 680 6.49 -22.25 14.94
C PHE A 680 7.73 -22.95 15.48
N PHE A 681 8.30 -22.49 16.59
CA PHE A 681 9.64 -22.92 16.99
C PHE A 681 9.70 -24.38 17.51
N ASP A 682 8.64 -24.88 18.14
CA ASP A 682 8.56 -26.30 18.52
C ASP A 682 8.00 -27.20 17.40
N ALA A 683 7.28 -26.62 16.44
CA ALA A 683 6.60 -27.37 15.37
C ALA A 683 7.42 -27.50 14.08
N LYS A 684 8.36 -26.58 13.83
CA LYS A 684 9.16 -26.52 12.59
C LYS A 684 10.59 -26.98 12.84
N ARG A 685 11.20 -27.61 11.84
CA ARG A 685 12.61 -28.04 11.93
C ARG A 685 13.54 -26.83 11.95
N SER A 686 13.34 -25.87 11.05
CA SER A 686 14.14 -24.65 11.00
C SER A 686 13.27 -23.42 10.78
N VAL A 687 13.53 -22.39 11.58
CA VAL A 687 12.96 -21.05 11.42
C VAL A 687 14.10 -20.05 11.35
N ILE A 688 14.16 -19.31 10.25
CA ILE A 688 15.20 -18.33 9.96
C ILE A 688 14.60 -16.94 10.08
N LEU A 689 15.01 -16.20 11.10
CA LEU A 689 14.57 -14.85 11.42
C LEU A 689 15.62 -13.86 10.91
N THR A 690 15.27 -13.04 9.92
CA THR A 690 16.17 -12.02 9.38
C THR A 690 15.54 -10.64 9.43
N SER A 691 16.35 -9.63 9.71
CA SER A 691 15.94 -8.23 9.73
C SER A 691 17.17 -7.33 9.77
N ALA A 692 17.02 -6.06 9.40
CA ALA A 692 18.10 -5.08 9.51
C ALA A 692 18.42 -4.72 10.98
N THR A 693 17.48 -4.97 11.88
CA THR A 693 17.53 -4.52 13.27
C THR A 693 16.84 -5.55 14.16
N LEU A 694 17.64 -6.45 14.75
CA LEU A 694 17.19 -7.48 15.72
C LEU A 694 17.93 -7.37 17.05
N SER A 695 19.18 -6.88 17.01
CA SER A 695 20.05 -6.74 18.16
C SER A 695 20.00 -5.33 18.74
N VAL A 696 20.14 -5.26 20.07
CA VAL A 696 20.35 -4.04 20.83
C VAL A 696 21.65 -4.19 21.60
N HIS A 697 22.60 -3.27 21.39
CA HIS A 697 23.93 -3.37 22.00
C HIS A 697 24.60 -4.73 21.74
N GLN A 698 24.56 -5.18 20.48
CA GLN A 698 25.14 -6.45 20.02
C GLN A 698 24.58 -7.70 20.70
N SER A 699 23.45 -7.59 21.41
CA SER A 699 22.75 -8.71 22.02
C SER A 699 21.39 -8.93 21.35
N PHE A 700 21.06 -10.19 21.13
CA PHE A 700 19.76 -10.63 20.63
C PHE A 700 18.74 -10.96 21.74
N GLU A 701 19.13 -10.82 23.01
CA GLU A 701 18.34 -11.21 24.20
C GLU A 701 16.91 -10.64 24.16
N TYR A 702 16.77 -9.37 23.78
CA TYR A 702 15.45 -8.72 23.68
C TYR A 702 14.55 -9.43 22.65
N ALA A 703 15.07 -9.72 21.45
CA ALA A 703 14.31 -10.40 20.41
C ALA A 703 13.99 -11.86 20.81
N THR A 704 14.93 -12.57 21.43
CA THR A 704 14.68 -13.94 21.91
C THR A 704 13.61 -13.99 23.00
N GLU A 705 13.60 -13.03 23.92
CA GLU A 705 12.58 -12.93 24.97
C GLU A 705 11.19 -12.68 24.36
N GLN A 706 11.05 -11.70 23.45
CA GLN A 706 9.74 -11.38 22.84
C GLN A 706 9.19 -12.51 21.95
N LEU A 707 10.06 -13.30 21.30
CA LEU A 707 9.66 -14.38 20.41
C LEU A 707 9.51 -15.74 21.11
N GLY A 708 9.85 -15.85 22.40
CA GLY A 708 9.74 -17.11 23.16
C GLY A 708 10.88 -18.09 22.91
N LEU A 709 12.06 -17.59 22.53
CA LEU A 709 13.26 -18.37 22.21
C LEU A 709 14.29 -18.42 23.35
N THR A 710 13.96 -17.90 24.53
CA THR A 710 14.84 -17.96 25.70
C THR A 710 15.27 -19.40 26.01
N GLY A 711 16.57 -19.64 26.12
CA GLY A 711 17.18 -20.96 26.37
C GLY A 711 17.51 -21.78 25.12
N PHE A 712 16.96 -21.44 23.93
CA PHE A 712 17.19 -22.23 22.72
C PHE A 712 18.66 -22.23 22.25
N GLU A 713 19.38 -21.13 22.49
CA GLU A 713 20.81 -21.04 22.14
C GLU A 713 21.66 -21.95 23.02
N GLU A 714 21.34 -22.05 24.31
CA GLU A 714 22.00 -22.97 25.26
C GLU A 714 21.73 -24.43 24.91
N ASP A 715 20.51 -24.73 24.43
CA ASP A 715 20.11 -26.06 23.96
C ASP A 715 20.67 -26.42 22.56
N GLY A 716 21.41 -25.51 21.91
CA GLY A 716 21.93 -25.70 20.55
C GLY A 716 20.87 -25.68 19.44
N ARG A 717 19.63 -25.29 19.76
CA ARG A 717 18.50 -25.20 18.82
C ARG A 717 18.44 -23.86 18.07
N LEU A 718 19.11 -22.82 18.58
CA LEU A 718 19.18 -21.49 17.97
C LEU A 718 20.63 -21.07 17.77
N GLN A 719 20.93 -20.50 16.60
CA GLN A 719 22.16 -19.76 16.36
C GLN A 719 21.84 -18.27 16.17
N THR A 720 22.64 -17.39 16.76
CA THR A 720 22.55 -15.94 16.54
C THR A 720 23.76 -15.44 15.74
N VAL A 721 23.51 -14.62 14.71
CA VAL A 721 24.56 -14.09 13.82
C VAL A 721 24.31 -12.60 13.57
N GLN A 722 25.30 -11.76 13.87
CA GLN A 722 25.29 -10.36 13.46
C GLN A 722 26.30 -10.16 12.32
N LEU A 723 25.80 -9.72 11.17
CA LEU A 723 26.65 -9.44 10.01
C LEU A 723 27.17 -8.00 10.08
N PRO A 724 28.44 -7.76 9.71
CA PRO A 724 28.94 -6.40 9.58
C PRO A 724 28.22 -5.67 8.44
N SER A 725 28.10 -4.35 8.58
CA SER A 725 27.64 -3.49 7.48
C SER A 725 28.62 -3.58 6.30
N PRO A 726 28.12 -3.62 5.05
CA PRO A 726 28.98 -3.51 3.86
C PRO A 726 29.51 -2.09 3.64
N PHE A 727 28.92 -1.09 4.30
CA PHE A 727 29.26 0.33 4.16
C PHE A 727 30.28 0.80 5.20
N ASN A 728 31.14 1.73 4.78
CA ASN A 728 32.09 2.41 5.66
C ASN A 728 31.46 3.70 6.21
N TYR A 729 30.61 3.52 7.23
CA TYR A 729 29.90 4.63 7.86
C TYR A 729 30.80 5.70 8.46
N ARG A 730 32.06 5.40 8.79
CA ARG A 730 32.99 6.40 9.32
C ARG A 730 33.31 7.49 8.31
N ASP A 731 33.35 7.13 7.02
CA ASP A 731 33.63 8.05 5.92
C ASP A 731 32.36 8.51 5.19
N GLN A 732 31.23 7.81 5.40
CA GLN A 732 29.96 8.07 4.74
C GLN A 732 28.92 8.78 5.61
N ALA A 733 28.96 8.64 6.94
CA ALA A 733 27.97 9.24 7.82
C ALA A 733 28.62 10.09 8.93
N LEU A 734 28.21 11.36 8.98
CA LEU A 734 28.52 12.28 10.07
C LEU A 734 27.30 12.44 10.97
N VAL A 735 27.45 12.08 12.25
CA VAL A 735 26.44 12.31 13.29
C VAL A 735 26.84 13.53 14.11
N VAL A 736 25.99 14.55 14.15
CA VAL A 736 26.20 15.79 14.89
C VAL A 736 25.20 15.90 16.03
N ILE A 737 25.71 16.20 17.23
CA ILE A 737 24.89 16.39 18.44
C ILE A 737 25.14 17.80 19.01
N PRO A 738 24.16 18.72 18.94
CA PRO A 738 24.27 20.07 19.49
C PRO A 738 24.33 20.07 21.03
N ARG A 739 25.15 20.95 21.62
CA ARG A 739 25.33 21.08 23.09
C ARG A 739 24.67 22.30 23.72
N ASN A 740 24.46 23.39 22.98
CA ASN A 740 23.97 24.67 23.50
C ASN A 740 22.50 24.95 23.18
N LEU A 741 21.71 23.92 22.87
CA LEU A 741 20.27 24.08 22.74
C LEU A 741 19.59 24.07 24.11
N PRO A 742 18.49 24.84 24.29
CA PRO A 742 17.66 24.72 25.47
C PRO A 742 17.19 23.26 25.66
N PRO A 743 17.14 22.73 26.89
CA PRO A 743 16.74 21.34 27.10
C PRO A 743 15.26 21.13 26.78
N ILE A 744 14.94 20.01 26.14
CA ILE A 744 13.55 19.59 25.88
C ILE A 744 12.93 19.12 27.20
N ARG A 745 12.16 19.98 27.88
CA ARG A 745 11.47 19.64 29.15
C ARG A 745 9.98 19.40 28.93
N GLY A 746 9.50 18.20 29.27
CA GLY A 746 8.07 17.86 29.27
C GLY A 746 7.48 17.51 27.90
N ALA A 747 6.13 17.52 27.83
CA ALA A 747 5.36 17.27 26.60
C ALA A 747 5.25 18.53 25.73
N ASN A 748 5.28 19.72 26.34
CA ASN A 748 5.31 20.99 25.63
C ASN A 748 6.77 21.40 25.41
N ALA A 749 7.18 21.56 24.16
CA ALA A 749 8.48 22.11 23.84
C ALA A 749 8.56 23.56 24.34
N ASP A 750 9.66 23.90 25.01
CA ASP A 750 9.95 25.28 25.40
C ASP A 750 9.95 26.16 24.13
N PRO A 751 9.22 27.29 24.09
CA PRO A 751 9.28 28.23 22.96
C PRO A 751 10.71 28.62 22.57
N ALA A 752 11.63 28.70 23.53
CA ALA A 752 13.04 28.96 23.26
C ALA A 752 13.72 27.80 22.51
N PHE A 753 13.37 26.55 22.83
CA PHE A 753 13.85 25.38 22.09
C PHE A 753 13.29 25.35 20.67
N LEU A 754 11.99 25.60 20.50
CA LEU A 754 11.35 25.61 19.18
C LEU A 754 11.97 26.67 18.26
N ALA A 755 12.19 27.89 18.76
CA ALA A 755 12.85 28.94 18.00
C ALA A 755 14.27 28.54 17.56
N ALA A 756 15.09 28.05 18.49
CA ALA A 756 16.45 27.62 18.19
C ALA A 756 16.49 26.39 17.24
N LEU A 757 15.51 25.49 17.34
CA LEU A 757 15.34 24.36 16.43
C LEU A 757 15.00 24.85 15.01
N VAL A 758 14.03 25.76 14.86
CA VAL A 758 13.65 26.35 13.57
C VAL A 758 14.84 27.03 12.91
N ASP A 759 15.58 27.86 13.64
CA ASP A 759 16.77 28.53 13.12
C ASP A 759 17.82 27.51 12.65
N SER A 760 18.13 26.51 13.49
CA SER A 760 19.09 25.47 13.13
C SER A 760 18.66 24.62 11.92
N LEU A 761 17.39 24.23 11.85
CA LEU A 761 16.86 23.46 10.72
C LEU A 761 16.89 24.28 9.43
N ALA A 762 16.52 25.56 9.48
CA ALA A 762 16.56 26.44 8.31
C ALA A 762 17.98 26.60 7.77
N ASP A 763 18.95 26.81 8.65
CA ASP A 763 20.36 26.98 8.26
C ASP A 763 20.94 25.69 7.65
N VAL A 764 20.62 24.53 8.22
CA VAL A 764 21.04 23.23 7.69
C VAL A 764 20.34 22.91 6.36
N ALA A 765 19.04 23.19 6.26
CA ALA A 765 18.28 22.98 5.03
C ALA A 765 18.84 23.81 3.87
N ARG A 766 19.24 25.07 4.10
CA ARG A 766 19.92 25.89 3.09
C ARG A 766 21.25 25.29 2.64
N GLU A 767 22.08 24.84 3.58
CA GLU A 767 23.39 24.23 3.25
C GLU A 767 23.23 22.90 2.51
N THR A 768 22.16 22.14 2.79
CA THR A 768 21.88 20.84 2.16
C THR A 768 20.97 20.94 0.94
N SER A 769 20.70 22.16 0.44
CA SER A 769 19.82 22.42 -0.71
C SER A 769 18.44 21.77 -0.58
N GLY A 770 17.89 21.81 0.63
CA GLY A 770 16.57 21.27 0.94
C GLY A 770 16.51 19.76 1.13
N ARG A 771 17.53 18.95 0.80
CA ARG A 771 17.51 17.47 0.79
C ARG A 771 17.48 16.84 2.20
N MET A 772 16.43 17.12 2.95
CA MET A 772 16.35 16.92 4.39
C MET A 772 15.05 16.22 4.81
N LEU A 773 15.17 15.19 5.65
CA LEU A 773 14.06 14.58 6.39
C LEU A 773 14.18 14.94 7.86
N VAL A 774 13.12 15.50 8.44
CA VAL A 774 13.04 15.84 9.87
C VAL A 774 12.02 14.93 10.54
N LEU A 775 12.49 14.15 11.51
CA LEU A 775 11.69 13.19 12.26
C LEU A 775 11.29 13.74 13.64
N PHE A 776 9.98 13.83 13.84
CA PHE A 776 9.35 14.20 15.10
C PHE A 776 8.71 12.97 15.77
N THR A 777 8.51 13.06 17.08
CA THR A 777 7.72 12.08 17.85
C THR A 777 6.30 12.55 18.14
N SER A 778 5.92 13.77 17.76
CA SER A 778 4.61 14.39 18.04
C SER A 778 4.16 15.25 16.87
N TYR A 779 2.86 15.17 16.51
CA TYR A 779 2.27 16.02 15.47
C TYR A 779 2.19 17.47 15.93
N LYS A 780 1.87 17.72 17.21
CA LYS A 780 1.85 19.06 17.80
C LYS A 780 3.16 19.83 17.55
N MET A 781 4.31 19.22 17.88
CA MET A 781 5.62 19.84 17.68
C MET A 781 5.93 20.05 16.19
N LEU A 782 5.58 19.07 15.34
CA LEU A 782 5.74 19.19 13.89
C LEU A 782 4.95 20.38 13.34
N LYS A 783 3.68 20.54 13.74
CA LYS A 783 2.83 21.67 13.31
C LYS A 783 3.37 23.02 13.80
N GLN A 784 3.93 23.07 15.00
CA GLN A 784 4.54 24.29 15.55
C GLN A 784 5.82 24.71 14.79
N VAL A 785 6.56 23.75 14.24
CA VAL A 785 7.78 24.01 13.46
C VAL A 785 7.47 24.29 11.99
N TYR A 786 6.39 23.72 11.43
CA TYR A 786 6.06 23.80 10.01
C TYR A 786 5.97 25.24 9.47
N GLU A 787 5.07 26.07 10.01
CA GLU A 787 4.85 27.43 9.47
C GLU A 787 6.10 28.31 9.59
N PRO A 788 6.78 28.41 10.76
CA PRO A 788 7.99 29.23 10.87
C PRO A 788 9.13 28.74 9.97
N LEU A 789 9.29 27.43 9.80
CA LEU A 789 10.32 26.86 8.92
C LEU A 789 10.02 27.14 7.45
N LYS A 790 8.75 27.01 7.04
CA LYS A 790 8.29 27.32 5.68
C LYS A 790 8.53 28.78 5.31
N GLU A 791 8.20 29.71 6.22
CA GLU A 791 8.45 31.14 6.02
C GLU A 791 9.95 31.41 5.80
N ARG A 792 10.82 30.87 6.67
CA ARG A 792 12.28 31.05 6.58
C ARG A 792 12.95 30.42 5.35
N LEU A 793 12.34 29.40 4.76
CA LEU A 793 12.88 28.65 3.61
C LEU A 793 12.31 29.11 2.26
N SER A 794 11.21 29.86 2.27
CA SER A 794 10.58 30.41 1.07
C SER A 794 11.53 31.26 0.22
N GLU A 795 12.31 32.14 0.87
CA GLU A 795 13.31 32.99 0.21
C GLU A 795 14.43 32.20 -0.47
N ALA A 796 14.68 30.96 -0.02
CA ALA A 796 15.70 30.07 -0.58
C ALA A 796 15.14 29.13 -1.66
N GLY A 797 13.86 29.23 -2.02
CA GLY A 797 13.21 28.32 -2.97
C GLY A 797 13.09 26.88 -2.46
N ILE A 798 13.15 26.65 -1.15
CA ILE A 798 13.07 25.31 -0.56
C ILE A 798 11.64 25.05 -0.08
N SER A 799 10.99 24.05 -0.64
CA SER A 799 9.63 23.66 -0.26
C SER A 799 9.61 22.91 1.07
N VAL A 800 8.67 23.22 1.97
CA VAL A 800 8.48 22.47 3.22
C VAL A 800 7.20 21.65 3.11
N ILE A 801 7.32 20.35 3.30
CA ILE A 801 6.22 19.38 3.20
C ILE A 801 6.04 18.71 4.56
N ALA A 802 4.83 18.70 5.10
CA ALA A 802 4.55 18.17 6.43
C ALA A 802 3.41 17.16 6.47
N GLN A 803 3.65 16.06 7.19
CA GLN A 803 2.61 15.08 7.49
C GLN A 803 1.51 15.67 8.38
N GLY A 804 0.25 15.49 7.96
CA GLY A 804 -0.91 15.95 8.73
C GLY A 804 -1.18 17.46 8.62
N VAL A 805 -0.44 18.16 7.76
CA VAL A 805 -0.67 19.56 7.39
C VAL A 805 -0.92 19.65 5.89
N ASP A 806 0.05 19.24 5.08
CA ASP A 806 -0.11 19.15 3.63
C ASP A 806 -0.96 17.91 3.29
N GLY A 807 -2.20 18.13 2.87
CA GLY A 807 -3.18 17.07 2.66
C GLY A 807 -2.68 15.92 1.78
N GLY A 808 -2.81 14.69 2.29
CA GLY A 808 -2.37 13.47 1.60
C GLY A 808 -1.85 12.40 2.55
N GLY A 809 -1.98 11.13 2.17
CA GLY A 809 -1.34 10.02 2.89
C GLY A 809 0.18 10.01 2.71
N ARG A 810 0.88 9.21 3.53
CA ARG A 810 2.34 9.03 3.52
C ARG A 810 2.93 8.90 2.11
N THR A 811 2.33 8.06 1.26
CA THR A 811 2.77 7.82 -0.12
C THR A 811 2.76 9.09 -0.98
N LYS A 812 1.74 9.94 -0.83
CA LYS A 812 1.63 11.20 -1.59
C LYS A 812 2.71 12.20 -1.17
N LEU A 813 3.00 12.27 0.13
CA LEU A 813 4.05 13.14 0.66
C LEU A 813 5.44 12.72 0.18
N VAL A 814 5.73 11.41 0.21
CA VAL A 814 6.97 10.86 -0.31
C VAL A 814 7.11 11.13 -1.81
N ARG A 815 6.03 10.98 -2.57
CA ARG A 815 6.01 11.31 -4.00
C ARG A 815 6.30 12.79 -4.25
N ARG A 816 5.66 13.71 -3.51
CA ARG A 816 5.94 15.15 -3.62
C ARG A 816 7.40 15.48 -3.30
N PHE A 817 7.94 14.86 -2.25
CA PHE A 817 9.36 14.99 -1.92
C PHE A 817 10.28 14.47 -3.03
N ARG A 818 9.89 13.40 -3.73
CA ARG A 818 10.65 12.89 -4.90
C ARG A 818 10.55 13.80 -6.13
N GLN A 819 9.44 14.51 -6.30
CA GLN A 819 9.21 15.38 -7.46
C GLN A 819 9.82 16.78 -7.29
N SER A 820 10.09 17.20 -6.05
CA SER A 820 10.71 18.50 -5.76
C SER A 820 12.23 18.39 -5.75
N GLN A 821 12.93 19.31 -6.42
CA GLN A 821 14.39 19.33 -6.44
C GLN A 821 15.01 19.81 -5.12
N ALA A 822 14.28 20.63 -4.35
CA ALA A 822 14.71 21.20 -3.08
C ALA A 822 13.55 21.24 -2.08
N SER A 823 13.41 20.19 -1.26
CA SER A 823 12.30 20.10 -0.31
C SER A 823 12.65 19.46 1.02
N VAL A 824 12.22 20.06 2.13
CA VAL A 824 12.32 19.50 3.48
C VAL A 824 11.03 18.72 3.81
N LEU A 825 11.16 17.45 4.18
CA LEU A 825 10.03 16.62 4.60
C LEU A 825 9.98 16.50 6.13
N LEU A 826 8.86 16.88 6.74
CA LEU A 826 8.58 16.72 8.16
C LEU A 826 7.67 15.52 8.37
N GLY A 827 8.14 14.51 9.12
CA GLY A 827 7.42 13.27 9.38
C GLY A 827 7.36 12.90 10.85
N THR A 828 6.33 12.14 11.25
CA THR A 828 6.21 11.55 12.59
C THR A 828 6.57 10.06 12.60
N SER A 829 6.06 9.27 13.55
CA SER A 829 6.33 7.83 13.73
C SER A 829 6.23 7.01 12.44
N SER A 830 5.25 7.30 11.57
CA SER A 830 5.04 6.58 10.31
C SER A 830 6.14 6.75 9.26
N PHE A 831 7.02 7.74 9.45
CA PHE A 831 8.20 7.99 8.61
C PHE A 831 9.48 7.38 9.16
N TRP A 832 9.46 6.74 10.34
CA TRP A 832 10.61 6.00 10.87
C TRP A 832 10.82 4.65 10.15
N GLU A 833 9.73 4.02 9.69
CA GLU A 833 9.74 2.71 9.02
C GLU A 833 9.03 2.72 7.64
N GLY A 834 9.43 1.86 6.73
CA GLY A 834 8.71 1.57 5.47
C GLY A 834 8.57 2.72 4.46
N VAL A 835 9.52 3.67 4.41
CA VAL A 835 9.58 4.67 3.33
C VAL A 835 10.91 4.55 2.61
N ASP A 836 10.81 4.44 1.29
CA ASP A 836 11.95 4.33 0.40
C ASP A 836 12.31 5.71 -0.17
N LEU A 837 13.45 6.29 0.23
CA LEU A 837 13.93 7.60 -0.27
C LEU A 837 15.22 7.38 -1.06
N PRO A 838 15.29 7.72 -2.36
CA PRO A 838 16.51 7.54 -3.15
C PRO A 838 17.70 8.31 -2.55
N GLY A 839 18.90 7.72 -2.61
CA GLY A 839 20.10 8.21 -1.89
C GLY A 839 20.50 9.64 -2.24
N GLU A 840 20.31 10.08 -3.49
CA GLU A 840 20.66 11.44 -3.90
C GLU A 840 19.70 12.52 -3.35
N MET A 841 18.50 12.13 -2.94
CA MET A 841 17.44 13.05 -2.48
C MET A 841 17.44 13.25 -0.96
N LEU A 842 18.14 12.41 -0.19
CA LEU A 842 18.24 12.55 1.26
C LEU A 842 19.69 12.66 1.71
N THR A 843 20.17 13.89 1.83
CA THR A 843 21.53 14.19 2.33
C THR A 843 21.56 14.39 3.85
N CYS A 844 20.44 14.84 4.44
CA CYS A 844 20.37 15.11 5.88
C CYS A 844 19.15 14.49 6.56
N LEU A 845 19.39 13.80 7.67
CA LEU A 845 18.37 13.29 8.58
C LEU A 845 18.44 14.05 9.92
N ALA A 846 17.44 14.84 10.23
CA ALA A 846 17.30 15.45 11.55
C ALA A 846 16.35 14.63 12.43
N ILE A 847 16.82 14.25 13.61
CA ILE A 847 16.04 13.57 14.64
C ILE A 847 15.85 14.56 15.78
N VAL A 848 14.62 15.06 15.93
CA VAL A 848 14.32 16.09 16.94
C VAL A 848 14.26 15.49 18.34
N ARG A 849 13.71 14.28 18.46
CA ARG A 849 13.55 13.56 19.73
C ARG A 849 13.76 12.07 19.53
N LEU A 850 14.36 11.41 20.52
CA LEU A 850 14.53 9.95 20.52
C LEU A 850 13.17 9.24 20.39
N PRO A 851 13.06 8.17 19.55
CA PRO A 851 11.79 7.56 19.13
C PRO A 851 11.20 6.61 20.17
N PHE A 852 11.00 7.09 21.40
CA PHE A 852 10.28 6.34 22.42
C PHE A 852 8.81 6.17 22.04
N SER A 853 8.29 4.96 22.20
CA SER A 853 6.84 4.69 22.12
C SER A 853 6.10 5.55 23.15
N PRO A 854 4.88 6.04 22.83
CA PRO A 854 4.03 6.69 23.80
C PRO A 854 3.80 5.78 25.03
N PRO A 855 4.07 6.26 26.25
CA PRO A 855 3.98 5.43 27.46
C PRO A 855 2.54 5.01 27.77
N ASN A 856 1.56 5.74 27.25
CA ASN A 856 0.12 5.46 27.38
C ASN A 856 -0.40 4.42 26.39
N HIS A 857 0.46 3.82 25.54
CA HIS A 857 0.02 2.75 24.65
C HIS A 857 -0.40 1.51 25.48
N PRO A 858 -1.64 0.99 25.34
CA PRO A 858 -2.19 -0.02 26.25
C PRO A 858 -1.38 -1.31 26.37
N LEU A 859 -0.86 -1.84 25.26
CA LEU A 859 0.00 -3.02 25.28
C LEU A 859 1.34 -2.77 25.99
N LEU A 860 1.91 -1.57 25.82
CA LEU A 860 3.18 -1.21 26.46
C LEU A 860 2.98 -1.06 27.97
N GLU A 861 1.87 -0.45 28.38
CA GLU A 861 1.49 -0.32 29.79
C GLU A 861 1.31 -1.69 30.43
N ALA A 862 0.56 -2.60 29.79
CA ALA A 862 0.34 -3.96 30.29
C ALA A 862 1.65 -4.75 30.44
N LYS A 863 2.52 -4.73 29.42
CA LYS A 863 3.85 -5.36 29.49
C LYS A 863 4.73 -4.71 30.57
N SER A 864 4.62 -3.40 30.74
CA SER A 864 5.39 -2.68 31.77
C SER A 864 4.93 -3.04 33.18
N GLU A 865 3.63 -3.19 33.41
CA GLU A 865 3.05 -3.68 34.67
C GLU A 865 3.52 -5.11 34.97
N GLN A 866 3.54 -6.00 33.97
CA GLN A 866 4.03 -7.37 34.12
C GLN A 866 5.53 -7.40 34.49
N LEU A 867 6.37 -6.65 33.77
CA LEU A 867 7.80 -6.54 34.09
C LEU A 867 8.04 -5.95 35.47
N ALA A 868 7.25 -4.95 35.89
CA ALA A 868 7.33 -4.38 37.22
C ALA A 868 6.91 -5.39 38.31
N ALA A 869 5.90 -6.22 38.05
CA ALA A 869 5.50 -7.31 38.95
C ALA A 869 6.60 -8.38 39.09
N GLU A 870 7.38 -8.62 38.02
CA GLU A 870 8.59 -9.45 38.04
C GLU A 870 9.81 -8.76 38.67
N LYS A 871 9.66 -7.55 39.23
CA LYS A 871 10.73 -6.72 39.80
C LYS A 871 11.83 -6.34 38.80
N LYS A 872 11.51 -6.32 37.50
CA LYS A 872 12.37 -5.81 36.43
C LYS A 872 12.07 -4.33 36.17
N ASN A 873 13.01 -3.60 35.58
CA ASN A 873 12.81 -2.21 35.16
C ASN A 873 12.23 -2.16 33.73
N PRO A 874 10.95 -1.77 33.54
CA PRO A 874 10.32 -1.79 32.21
C PRO A 874 10.99 -0.83 31.22
N PHE A 875 11.47 0.32 31.70
CA PHE A 875 12.14 1.29 30.84
C PHE A 875 13.40 0.70 30.22
N MET A 876 14.21 0.00 31.01
CA MET A 876 15.46 -0.63 30.55
C MET A 876 15.23 -1.90 29.72
N LYS A 877 14.26 -2.74 30.10
CA LYS A 877 14.00 -4.03 29.44
C LYS A 877 13.08 -3.95 28.22
N LEU A 878 12.25 -2.90 28.11
CA LEU A 878 11.24 -2.79 27.03
C LEU A 878 11.36 -1.48 26.26
N SER A 879 11.28 -0.32 26.93
CA SER A 879 11.22 0.97 26.23
C SER A 879 12.51 1.32 25.47
N ILE A 880 13.68 1.05 26.07
CA ILE A 880 14.99 1.34 25.46
C ILE A 880 15.24 0.45 24.23
N PRO A 881 15.12 -0.89 24.30
CA PRO A 881 15.30 -1.75 23.13
C PRO A 881 14.42 -1.37 21.94
N GLN A 882 13.13 -1.13 22.16
CA GLN A 882 12.21 -0.70 21.09
C GLN A 882 12.64 0.62 20.44
N ALA A 883 13.01 1.62 21.26
CA ALA A 883 13.44 2.91 20.76
C ALA A 883 14.77 2.80 19.98
N VAL A 884 15.70 1.93 20.42
CA VAL A 884 16.97 1.70 19.72
C VAL A 884 16.75 1.01 18.37
N ILE A 885 15.86 0.00 18.29
CA ILE A 885 15.51 -0.67 17.03
C ILE A 885 14.95 0.34 16.03
N ARG A 886 13.95 1.14 16.43
CA ARG A 886 13.38 2.21 15.59
C ARG A 886 14.41 3.24 15.17
N PHE A 887 15.31 3.60 16.09
CA PHE A 887 16.41 4.53 15.81
C PHE A 887 17.36 4.01 14.73
N LYS A 888 17.78 2.73 14.81
CA LYS A 888 18.59 2.08 13.78
C LYS A 888 17.89 2.08 12.41
N GLN A 889 16.58 1.84 12.38
CA GLN A 889 15.79 1.84 11.14
C GLN A 889 15.69 3.23 10.51
N GLY A 890 15.48 4.27 11.32
CA GLY A 890 15.56 5.65 10.88
C GLY A 890 16.93 5.99 10.29
N PHE A 891 18.00 5.58 10.98
CA PHE A 891 19.38 5.81 10.54
C PHE A 891 19.73 5.09 9.23
N GLY A 892 19.29 3.83 9.05
CA GLY A 892 19.58 2.99 7.89
C GLY A 892 19.04 3.51 6.54
N ARG A 893 18.31 4.63 6.55
CA ARG A 893 17.80 5.31 5.36
C ARG A 893 18.81 6.23 4.69
N LEU A 894 19.79 6.71 5.45
CA LEU A 894 20.73 7.74 5.01
C LEU A 894 21.77 7.20 4.03
N VAL A 895 22.28 5.98 4.28
CA VAL A 895 23.35 5.36 3.48
C VAL A 895 22.82 4.07 2.89
N ARG A 896 22.73 4.02 1.56
CA ARG A 896 22.19 2.90 0.79
C ARG A 896 23.17 2.34 -0.23
N THR A 897 24.13 3.15 -0.66
CA THR A 897 25.22 2.77 -1.56
C THR A 897 26.57 3.05 -0.93
N ALA A 898 27.65 2.48 -1.49
CA ALA A 898 29.02 2.76 -1.06
C ALA A 898 29.49 4.20 -1.37
N ARG A 899 28.75 4.94 -2.23
CA ARG A 899 29.07 6.31 -2.62
C ARG A 899 28.29 7.35 -1.82
N ASP A 900 27.19 6.95 -1.18
CA ASP A 900 26.36 7.87 -0.42
C ASP A 900 27.16 8.48 0.74
N ARG A 901 27.04 9.79 0.91
CA ARG A 901 27.44 10.49 2.14
C ARG A 901 26.24 11.23 2.69
N GLY A 902 26.06 11.19 4.00
CA GLY A 902 24.94 11.85 4.65
C GLY A 902 25.27 12.35 6.04
N ILE A 903 24.39 13.22 6.54
CA ILE A 903 24.51 13.86 7.84
C ILE A 903 23.30 13.50 8.68
N VAL A 904 23.52 13.12 9.95
CA VAL A 904 22.47 12.94 10.94
C VAL A 904 22.62 13.99 12.02
N ILE A 905 21.57 14.75 12.31
CA ILE A 905 21.56 15.70 13.41
C ILE A 905 20.64 15.18 14.51
N LEU A 906 21.19 14.96 15.71
CA LEU A 906 20.44 14.47 16.86
C LEU A 906 20.20 15.62 17.84
N TYR A 907 19.05 16.28 17.77
CA TYR A 907 18.74 17.44 18.62
C TYR A 907 18.44 17.07 20.09
N ASP A 908 18.28 15.78 20.39
CA ASP A 908 17.95 15.28 21.72
C ASP A 908 19.22 15.00 22.55
N THR A 909 19.58 15.94 23.43
CA THR A 909 20.81 15.85 24.24
C THR A 909 20.81 14.68 25.24
N ARG A 910 19.65 14.04 25.49
CA ARG A 910 19.55 12.86 26.36
C ARG A 910 20.42 11.71 25.87
N VAL A 911 20.75 11.67 24.58
CA VAL A 911 21.68 10.67 24.00
C VAL A 911 23.10 10.80 24.59
N ILE A 912 23.47 11.96 25.12
CA ILE A 912 24.73 12.22 25.83
C ILE A 912 24.51 12.27 27.35
N ASP A 913 23.47 12.98 27.78
CA ASP A 913 23.30 13.35 29.20
C ASP A 913 22.80 12.21 30.10
N THR A 914 22.32 11.11 29.52
CA THR A 914 21.72 9.99 30.26
C THR A 914 22.56 8.72 30.18
N SER A 915 22.45 7.86 31.21
CA SER A 915 23.16 6.57 31.26
C SER A 915 22.74 5.60 30.15
N TYR A 916 21.55 5.77 29.59
CA TYR A 916 21.02 4.94 28.51
C TYR A 916 21.37 5.46 27.11
N GLY A 917 21.82 6.71 26.97
CA GLY A 917 22.17 7.31 25.68
C GLY A 917 23.20 6.49 24.89
N LYS A 918 24.14 5.85 25.61
CA LYS A 918 25.13 4.92 25.03
C LYS A 918 24.53 3.77 24.23
N TYR A 919 23.33 3.28 24.59
CA TYR A 919 22.68 2.18 23.85
C TYR A 919 22.30 2.61 22.43
N PHE A 920 21.93 3.87 22.22
CA PHE A 920 21.66 4.42 20.90
C PHE A 920 22.94 4.55 20.08
N LEU A 921 23.96 5.19 20.64
CA LEU A 921 25.22 5.47 19.92
C LEU A 921 26.01 4.20 19.60
N HIS A 922 26.12 3.25 20.53
CA HIS A 922 26.83 1.99 20.31
C HIS A 922 26.09 1.03 19.37
N SER A 923 24.79 1.23 19.14
CA SER A 923 24.00 0.42 18.21
C SER A 923 24.11 0.91 16.76
N LEU A 924 24.74 2.08 16.53
CA LEU A 924 25.03 2.57 15.19
C LEU A 924 26.24 1.85 14.59
N PRO A 925 26.31 1.72 13.25
CA PRO A 925 27.36 0.99 12.55
C PRO A 925 28.71 1.75 12.47
N GLY A 926 29.11 2.42 13.54
CA GLY A 926 30.38 3.14 13.67
C GLY A 926 30.54 4.44 12.85
N PRO A 927 29.51 5.31 12.72
CA PRO A 927 29.67 6.59 12.04
C PRO A 927 30.61 7.55 12.79
N ARG A 928 31.03 8.63 12.13
CA ARG A 928 31.79 9.70 12.80
C ARG A 928 30.83 10.52 13.66
N ILE A 929 30.98 10.46 14.99
CA ILE A 929 30.10 11.16 15.93
C ILE A 929 30.83 12.38 16.51
N GLU A 930 30.26 13.56 16.36
CA GLU A 930 30.81 14.83 16.83
C GLU A 930 29.79 15.61 17.64
N THR A 931 30.23 16.19 18.74
CA THR A 931 29.38 17.05 19.58
C THR A 931 29.90 18.49 19.51
N MET A 932 29.03 19.45 19.21
CA MET A 932 29.44 20.84 18.97
C MET A 932 28.33 21.83 19.35
N ASN A 933 28.63 23.13 19.29
CA ASN A 933 27.60 24.17 19.42
C ASN A 933 26.88 24.38 18.08
N VAL A 934 25.62 24.84 18.11
CA VAL A 934 24.74 24.99 16.93
C VAL A 934 25.41 25.83 15.83
N GLU A 935 26.14 26.89 16.19
CA GLU A 935 26.79 27.79 15.25
C GLU A 935 27.94 27.13 14.46
N ARG A 936 28.44 25.98 14.93
CA ARG A 936 29.50 25.20 14.26
C ARG A 936 28.96 24.11 13.33
N ILE A 937 27.65 23.82 13.37
CA ILE A 937 27.02 22.75 12.60
C ILE A 937 27.16 23.01 11.10
N VAL A 938 26.72 24.17 10.62
CA VAL A 938 26.78 24.50 9.18
C VAL A 938 28.21 24.54 8.64
N PRO A 939 29.19 25.21 9.28
CA PRO A 939 30.58 25.15 8.83
C PRO A 939 31.12 23.73 8.72
N ARG A 940 30.76 22.85 9.66
CA ARG A 940 31.21 21.45 9.66
C ARG A 940 30.53 20.61 8.58
N ILE A 941 29.24 20.84 8.34
CA ILE A 941 28.50 20.23 7.22
C ILE A 941 29.14 20.62 5.90
N ARG A 942 29.48 21.90 5.71
CA ARG A 942 30.15 22.39 4.50
C ARG A 942 31.49 21.72 4.26
N GLU A 943 32.29 21.56 5.30
CA GLU A 943 33.56 20.83 5.22
C GLU A 943 33.33 19.36 4.83
N TRP A 944 32.40 18.67 5.49
CA TRP A 944 32.08 17.27 5.22
C TRP A 944 31.60 17.03 3.77
N LEU A 945 30.72 17.90 3.27
CA LEU A 945 30.23 17.82 1.91
C LEU A 945 31.29 18.29 0.90
N GLY A 946 32.08 19.32 1.24
CA GLY A 946 33.09 19.95 0.37
C GLY A 946 34.38 19.14 0.15
N GLU A 947 34.74 18.20 1.03
CA GLU A 947 35.86 17.26 0.85
C GLU A 947 35.80 16.45 -0.48
N THR A 948 34.66 16.48 -1.18
CA THR A 948 34.43 15.81 -2.47
C THR A 948 34.97 16.58 -3.69
N GLY A 949 34.99 17.92 -3.68
CA GLY A 949 35.41 18.72 -4.83
C GLY A 949 36.90 18.58 -5.17
N ALA A 950 37.74 18.23 -4.19
CA ALA A 950 39.19 18.11 -4.37
C ALA A 950 39.66 16.73 -4.84
N LYS A 951 38.84 15.68 -4.72
CA LYS A 951 39.22 14.29 -5.12
C LYS A 951 38.70 13.88 -6.51
N GLN A 952 37.70 14.57 -7.07
CA GLN A 952 37.15 14.25 -8.40
C GLN A 952 37.93 14.89 -9.58
N GLY A 953 38.88 15.79 -9.33
CA GLY A 953 39.72 16.41 -10.37
C GLY A 953 40.96 15.61 -10.79
N GLY A 954 41.02 14.31 -10.45
CA GLY A 954 42.25 13.52 -10.44
C GLY A 954 42.28 12.29 -11.33
N SER A 955 41.48 12.21 -12.40
CA SER A 955 41.72 11.41 -13.62
C SER A 955 40.48 11.55 -14.50
N ALA A 956 40.54 12.43 -15.49
CA ALA A 956 39.50 12.59 -16.50
C ALA A 956 39.56 11.46 -17.54
#